data_AF-A0A9P7SXA1-F1
#
_entry.id   AF-A0A9P7SXA1-F1
#
_cell.length_a   1.000
_cell.length_b   1.000
_cell.length_c   1.000
_cell.angle_alpha   90.00
_cell.angle_beta   90.00
_cell.angle_gamma   90.00
#
_symmetry.space_group_name_H-M   'P 1'
#
loop_
_entity.id
_entity.type
_entity.pdbx_description
1 polymer ?
#
loop_
_entity_poly.entity_id
_entity_poly.type
_entity_poly.pdbx_seq_one_letter_code
_entity_poly.pdbx_strand_id
1 'polypeptide(L)'
;MSATSSTTPAGQGDDVHVAKPAAQPAASSHPSRRRRALPAWLNHFNRNDLKVTLRCWVAVWIAVLLIFINPSLQSIGLSTFFAAVVLFIVPPAGILMVYLLASLSLLLGMCLAWAWGLLTMKAAFAVRSESEMQSLRQSLQQQVAVVVNQTGQPPALVTSELVFDGFFLDAPVVAIYYVMCCVFIYALARVRYANAKLVLLQIFGTIVIDVFLVTGPVLTQFNAKLARVLVEPAVIGVALGVACSVLIFPQSTSYVLLSQMEQLIRLLEAPLESTRRLLSAESLSDDADADADADADMRASKAAIVGTLKAMGPSLAFLPLDSSSGRWNADDVKSLYGRVRDAVAAGLFLLDFHIARTAATAQMERLSMSMVVTKTVKSTTTSPQNATTPTHQHGQDHHDGDEKGRDFTSNVVDAMKSPEQSRIRPGLLEALQATTAEVLQVSSLAIKLAAEAVHVVNSTRWYQSVSSKTRLQRLQPELKEMQARLQTARHACVANSNDAVVEAHADLFDEQGLLTASSSNPLALNGLVVSMVLEERIANAAATTEKVVDYIAQLLELRTQQRIWLPTRLRYAFSWLTSRDIAAPVPGGPTDAAVDPDDVETQMEAEAEAEAEAETETQTQTQVQTQTQTQTLIKTQMEDTHQRLRMVRKGNRGVRAPKKKGRLTRAVVGTYRWLFNPGGIYALRMVIVTIALSIPSSLPSTAGFFYREKGIWAVIMAQTCLLMYMADFTFSLASRGLGTVIGGVLGMVAWYAGSGSGVGNPFGMGATTAVIAVMLMWWRLYLPAALAQASIMTASTFMLIVGYSWDQYHLVQYGQPGVGYQTFWKRLVMVLIGFAAAFIVQIFPKPPSATRHVSKSLANHVRSLNDHYALLISQWSHCGRNDQQHQQQHQQHQNAGAAVAAEKIALKLAEDLDSLTDPIRLLRVEISTTPFDQAILLSTRNKCHTMNQSLGKLLVLSASLPNHLQHRLGQNVGLVAPRSVSNVMSVLSIVESSLRTGDPLPERLPVPLVESCFVEWFQHHERAELSVELVRSEAYRQYCVAVSSYLSFLATVDDLVGELKGTLGETHVVHQWEV
;
A
#
# COMPACT_ATOMS: atom_id res chain seq x y z
N MET A 1 65.76 -17.87 24.16
CA MET A 1 66.47 -19.17 24.17
C MET A 1 66.47 -19.72 22.76
N SER A 2 67.61 -20.25 22.38
CA SER A 2 68.19 -20.37 21.04
C SER A 2 67.60 -21.51 20.17
N ALA A 3 67.55 -21.23 18.86
CA ALA A 3 68.16 -22.01 17.78
C ALA A 3 67.79 -23.51 17.56
N THR A 4 67.03 -23.74 16.47
CA THR A 4 67.37 -24.52 15.25
C THR A 4 67.95 -25.95 15.29
N SER A 5 67.22 -26.83 14.59
CA SER A 5 67.62 -27.68 13.44
C SER A 5 68.48 -28.94 13.59
N SER A 6 67.99 -30.02 12.97
CA SER A 6 68.65 -31.06 12.14
C SER A 6 67.70 -32.29 12.13
N THR A 7 67.58 -33.19 11.16
CA THR A 7 68.31 -33.58 9.94
C THR A 7 67.41 -34.57 9.16
N THR A 8 67.55 -34.65 7.83
CA THR A 8 67.12 -35.77 6.95
C THR A 8 68.35 -36.56 6.48
N PRO A 9 68.23 -37.85 6.07
CA PRO A 9 68.33 -38.23 4.63
C PRO A 9 67.47 -39.49 4.26
N ALA A 10 66.85 -39.64 3.08
CA ALA A 10 67.29 -40.02 1.71
C ALA A 10 67.21 -41.53 1.34
N GLY A 11 66.65 -41.83 0.15
CA GLY A 11 66.73 -43.11 -0.60
C GLY A 11 65.33 -43.66 -1.02
N GLN A 12 64.82 -43.75 -2.27
CA GLN A 12 65.28 -44.15 -3.62
C GLN A 12 64.43 -45.38 -4.10
N GLY A 13 63.77 -45.30 -5.27
CA GLY A 13 63.44 -46.46 -6.12
C GLY A 13 61.96 -46.89 -6.31
N ASP A 14 61.42 -46.52 -7.48
CA ASP A 14 60.60 -47.27 -8.45
C ASP A 14 59.16 -47.80 -8.20
N ASP A 15 58.37 -47.54 -9.25
CA ASP A 15 56.94 -47.79 -9.51
C ASP A 15 56.51 -49.27 -9.54
N VAL A 16 55.31 -49.59 -9.03
CA VAL A 16 54.32 -50.49 -9.70
C VAL A 16 52.89 -50.13 -9.24
N HIS A 17 51.99 -50.02 -10.21
CA HIS A 17 50.55 -49.75 -10.11
C HIS A 17 49.71 -50.84 -9.39
N VAL A 18 48.52 -50.38 -8.94
CA VAL A 18 47.22 -51.07 -8.70
C VAL A 18 46.87 -51.44 -7.24
N ALA A 19 46.01 -50.63 -6.60
CA ALA A 19 44.79 -51.07 -5.89
C ALA A 19 43.96 -49.91 -5.30
N LYS A 20 42.66 -49.88 -5.67
CA LYS A 20 41.44 -49.44 -4.94
C LYS A 20 41.51 -48.22 -3.97
N PRO A 21 40.74 -47.12 -4.20
CA PRO A 21 40.49 -46.13 -3.15
C PRO A 21 39.50 -46.69 -2.12
N ALA A 22 39.94 -46.71 -0.86
CA ALA A 22 39.12 -47.00 0.31
C ALA A 22 38.20 -45.82 0.66
N ALA A 23 37.00 -46.16 1.12
CA ALA A 23 35.94 -45.24 1.52
C ALA A 23 36.38 -44.23 2.60
N GLN A 24 36.02 -42.96 2.38
CA GLN A 24 36.02 -41.92 3.42
C GLN A 24 34.65 -41.89 4.13
N PRO A 25 34.61 -41.68 5.45
CA PRO A 25 33.38 -41.77 6.24
C PRO A 25 32.50 -40.54 6.03
N ALA A 26 31.19 -40.79 5.97
CA ALA A 26 30.12 -39.81 5.81
C ALA A 26 30.20 -38.68 6.84
N ALA A 27 30.21 -37.43 6.35
CA ALA A 27 30.01 -36.25 7.17
C ALA A 27 28.53 -36.17 7.58
N SER A 28 28.26 -36.41 8.86
CA SER A 28 26.94 -36.23 9.46
C SER A 28 26.51 -34.76 9.41
N SER A 29 25.45 -34.47 8.67
CA SER A 29 24.76 -33.18 8.66
C SER A 29 24.08 -32.94 10.01
N HIS A 30 24.62 -32.00 10.79
CA HIS A 30 23.88 -31.48 11.94
C HIS A 30 22.72 -30.59 11.45
N PRO A 31 21.49 -30.78 11.95
CA PRO A 31 20.36 -29.94 11.61
C PRO A 31 20.63 -28.51 12.12
N SER A 32 20.57 -27.53 11.22
CA SER A 32 20.71 -26.12 11.58
C SER A 32 19.56 -25.70 12.48
N ARG A 33 19.90 -25.36 13.72
CA ARG A 33 18.95 -24.92 14.75
C ARG A 33 18.24 -23.65 14.25
N ARG A 34 16.95 -23.74 13.89
CA ARG A 34 16.08 -22.57 13.57
C ARG A 34 16.27 -21.49 14.63
N ARG A 35 17.00 -20.41 14.32
CA ARG A 35 17.08 -19.24 15.20
C ARG A 35 15.69 -18.62 15.22
N ARG A 36 15.03 -18.60 16.39
CA ARG A 36 13.77 -17.87 16.58
C ARG A 36 14.02 -16.40 16.22
N ALA A 37 13.53 -15.97 15.07
CA ALA A 37 13.63 -14.58 14.65
C ALA A 37 12.88 -13.72 15.67
N LEU A 38 13.52 -12.64 16.14
CA LEU A 38 12.85 -11.65 16.98
C LEU A 38 11.69 -11.03 16.19
N PRO A 39 10.57 -10.68 16.84
CA PRO A 39 9.50 -9.92 16.21
C PRO A 39 10.06 -8.69 15.48
N ALA A 40 9.51 -8.35 14.31
CA ALA A 40 10.05 -7.30 13.45
C ALA A 40 10.28 -5.95 14.18
N TRP A 41 9.42 -5.58 15.12
CA TRP A 41 9.53 -4.35 15.93
C TRP A 41 10.72 -4.33 16.92
N LEU A 42 11.30 -5.50 17.24
CA LEU A 42 12.52 -5.67 18.04
C LEU A 42 13.78 -5.77 17.17
N ASN A 43 13.65 -5.89 15.85
CA ASN A 43 14.79 -6.01 14.94
C ASN A 43 15.36 -4.65 14.49
N HIS A 44 15.03 -3.58 15.22
CA HIS A 44 15.39 -2.19 14.91
C HIS A 44 16.60 -1.68 15.71
N PHE A 45 17.41 -2.55 16.32
CA PHE A 45 18.65 -2.18 17.02
C PHE A 45 19.80 -1.82 16.06
N ASN A 46 19.49 -1.01 15.05
CA ASN A 46 20.45 -0.49 14.08
C ASN A 46 20.89 0.92 14.46
N ARG A 47 22.13 1.28 14.08
CA ARG A 47 22.71 2.60 14.39
C ARG A 47 21.86 3.77 13.86
N ASN A 48 21.17 3.59 12.73
CA ASN A 48 20.32 4.63 12.14
C ASN A 48 19.01 4.80 12.91
N ASP A 49 18.37 3.69 13.27
CA ASP A 49 17.13 3.67 14.04
C ASP A 49 17.33 4.25 15.45
N LEU A 50 18.45 3.91 16.10
CA LEU A 50 18.78 4.48 17.40
C LEU A 50 18.99 6.00 17.36
N LYS A 51 19.59 6.53 16.28
CA LYS A 51 19.74 8.00 16.09
C LYS A 51 18.38 8.69 15.97
N VAL A 52 17.44 8.09 15.22
CA VAL A 52 16.08 8.61 15.07
C VAL A 52 15.34 8.57 16.40
N THR A 53 15.41 7.44 17.10
CA THR A 53 14.81 7.28 18.43
C THR A 53 15.33 8.32 19.40
N LEU A 54 16.66 8.50 19.47
CA LEU A 54 17.30 9.47 20.36
C LEU A 54 16.80 10.88 20.06
N ARG A 55 16.73 11.28 18.78
CA ARG A 55 16.22 12.58 18.35
C ARG A 55 14.78 12.83 18.80
N CYS A 56 13.88 11.87 18.60
CA CYS A 56 12.49 12.00 18.99
C CYS A 56 12.32 11.97 20.52
N TRP A 57 13.07 11.13 21.21
CA TRP A 57 13.06 11.03 22.67
C TRP A 57 13.53 12.34 23.32
N VAL A 58 14.63 12.93 22.86
CA VAL A 58 15.13 14.22 23.39
C VAL A 58 14.07 15.31 23.25
N ALA A 59 13.40 15.41 22.10
CA ALA A 59 12.34 16.39 21.87
C ALA A 59 11.19 16.24 22.90
N VAL A 60 10.71 15.01 23.10
CA VAL A 60 9.65 14.72 24.07
C VAL A 60 10.13 14.99 25.49
N TRP A 61 11.32 14.54 25.86
CA TRP A 61 11.84 14.70 27.21
C TRP A 61 11.98 16.17 27.59
N ILE A 62 12.50 17.01 26.69
CA ILE A 62 12.55 18.48 26.90
C ILE A 62 11.14 19.05 27.10
N ALA A 63 10.16 18.62 26.31
CA ALA A 63 8.77 19.07 26.46
C ALA A 63 8.16 18.65 27.81
N VAL A 64 8.50 17.46 28.32
CA VAL A 64 8.08 16.99 29.65
C VAL A 64 8.73 17.80 30.77
N LEU A 65 10.01 18.17 30.63
CA LEU A 65 10.69 19.00 31.64
C LEU A 65 10.01 20.37 31.84
N LEU A 66 9.41 20.94 30.79
CA LEU A 66 8.66 22.20 30.89
C LEU A 66 7.45 22.11 31.83
N ILE A 67 6.91 20.91 32.08
CA ILE A 67 5.82 20.69 33.04
C ILE A 67 6.33 20.87 34.48
N PHE A 68 7.54 20.37 34.76
CA PHE A 68 8.09 20.34 36.12
C PHE A 68 8.81 21.63 36.51
N ILE A 69 9.13 22.49 35.53
CA ILE A 69 9.71 23.81 35.76
C ILE A 69 8.58 24.80 36.07
N ASN A 70 8.43 25.18 37.34
CA ASN A 70 7.31 26.00 37.81
C ASN A 70 7.14 27.35 37.05
N PRO A 71 8.19 28.13 36.73
CA PRO A 71 8.05 29.33 35.90
C PRO A 71 7.48 29.04 34.51
N SER A 72 7.88 27.92 33.90
CA SER A 72 7.37 27.48 32.59
C SER A 72 5.92 27.05 32.70
N LEU A 73 5.57 26.26 33.72
CA LEU A 73 4.21 25.81 34.00
C LEU A 73 3.24 26.98 34.22
N GLN A 74 3.65 28.01 34.97
CA GLN A 74 2.83 29.20 35.21
C GLN A 74 2.68 30.08 33.95
N SER A 75 3.70 30.13 33.08
CA SER A 75 3.63 30.90 31.84
C SER A 75 2.78 30.23 30.76
N ILE A 76 2.90 28.91 30.61
CA ILE A 76 2.20 28.12 29.57
C ILE A 76 0.79 27.75 30.02
N GLY A 77 0.63 27.41 31.30
CA GLY A 77 -0.65 27.12 31.94
C GLY A 77 -1.06 25.64 31.95
N LEU A 78 -2.37 25.42 32.11
CA LEU A 78 -3.03 24.15 32.48
C LEU A 78 -2.80 22.96 31.54
N SER A 79 -2.37 23.18 30.30
CA SER A 79 -2.20 22.12 29.29
C SER A 79 -0.76 22.00 28.83
N THR A 80 0.21 22.30 29.69
CA THR A 80 1.64 22.22 29.34
C THR A 80 2.03 20.82 28.83
N PHE A 81 1.42 19.76 29.37
CA PHE A 81 1.62 18.38 28.91
C PHE A 81 1.24 18.15 27.43
N PHE A 82 0.40 19.01 26.84
CA PHE A 82 -0.03 18.92 25.45
C PHE A 82 1.14 19.07 24.47
N ALA A 83 2.20 19.81 24.86
CA ALA A 83 3.42 19.93 24.05
C ALA A 83 4.06 18.55 23.76
N ALA A 84 4.13 17.68 24.77
CA ALA A 84 4.64 16.32 24.63
C ALA A 84 3.66 15.44 23.82
N VAL A 85 2.34 15.62 24.00
CA VAL A 85 1.32 14.89 23.23
C VAL A 85 1.43 15.20 21.73
N VAL A 86 1.63 16.46 21.35
CA VAL A 86 1.84 16.87 19.94
C VAL A 86 3.07 16.18 19.35
N LEU A 87 4.17 16.08 20.11
CA LEU A 87 5.38 15.38 19.67
C LEU A 87 5.22 13.86 19.57
N PHE A 88 4.31 13.24 20.34
CA PHE A 88 3.95 11.83 20.13
C PHE A 88 3.04 11.62 18.92
N ILE A 89 2.14 12.57 18.63
CA ILE A 89 1.27 12.52 17.46
C ILE A 89 2.10 12.69 16.19
N VAL A 90 2.88 13.77 16.12
CA VAL A 90 3.80 14.09 15.02
C VAL A 90 5.23 14.04 15.57
N PRO A 91 5.89 12.87 15.57
CA PRO A 91 7.28 12.77 15.99
C PRO A 91 8.23 13.36 14.94
N PRO A 92 9.33 14.01 15.33
CA PRO A 92 10.40 14.45 14.42
C PRO A 92 11.23 13.25 13.97
N ALA A 93 10.60 12.25 13.37
CA ALA A 93 11.20 10.95 13.05
C ALA A 93 11.75 10.88 11.62
N GLY A 94 11.17 11.63 10.69
CA GLY A 94 11.50 11.58 9.27
C GLY A 94 12.17 12.83 8.73
N ILE A 95 11.79 13.16 7.50
CA ILE A 95 12.22 14.32 6.71
C ILE A 95 11.67 15.60 7.35
N LEU A 96 12.52 16.64 7.46
CA LEU A 96 12.13 17.93 8.04
C LEU A 96 10.91 18.54 7.36
N MET A 97 10.85 18.52 6.02
CA MET A 97 9.72 19.10 5.27
C MET A 97 8.39 18.38 5.54
N VAL A 98 8.42 17.05 5.70
CA VAL A 98 7.23 16.27 6.08
C VAL A 98 6.75 16.67 7.48
N TYR A 99 7.69 16.80 8.42
CA TYR A 99 7.39 17.26 9.78
C TYR A 99 6.80 18.67 9.78
N LEU A 100 7.39 19.61 9.02
CA LEU A 100 6.91 20.98 8.89
C LEU A 100 5.53 21.06 8.28
N LEU A 101 5.26 20.28 7.23
CA LEU A 101 3.96 20.25 6.57
C LEU A 101 2.86 19.71 7.51
N ALA A 102 3.14 18.60 8.21
CA ALA A 102 2.23 18.04 9.20
C ALA A 102 1.99 19.03 10.36
N SER A 103 3.05 19.68 10.83
CA SER A 103 3.00 20.70 11.88
C SER A 103 2.22 21.94 11.46
N LEU A 104 2.43 22.43 10.24
CA LEU A 104 1.70 23.57 9.70
C LEU A 104 0.21 23.24 9.51
N SER A 105 -0.10 22.01 9.06
CA SER A 105 -1.48 21.55 8.93
C SER A 105 -2.20 21.54 10.28
N LEU A 106 -1.58 21.02 11.35
CA LEU A 106 -2.21 21.00 12.67
C LEU A 106 -2.35 22.42 13.26
N LEU A 107 -1.34 23.28 13.11
CA LEU A 107 -1.36 24.68 13.54
C LEU A 107 -2.43 25.49 12.80
N LEU A 108 -2.55 25.30 11.48
CA LEU A 108 -3.58 25.93 10.67
C LEU A 108 -4.98 25.53 11.16
N GLY A 109 -5.18 24.27 11.53
CA GLY A 109 -6.46 23.76 12.03
C GLY A 109 -6.86 24.44 13.33
N MET A 110 -5.91 24.54 14.26
CA MET A 110 -6.12 25.25 15.53
C MET A 110 -6.36 26.75 15.34
N CYS A 111 -5.63 27.41 14.42
CA CYS A 111 -5.83 28.83 14.12
C CYS A 111 -7.19 29.11 13.45
N LEU A 112 -7.63 28.26 12.53
CA LEU A 112 -8.96 28.37 11.91
C LEU A 112 -10.07 28.18 12.95
N ALA A 113 -9.93 27.19 13.82
CA ALA A 113 -10.86 26.97 14.93
C ALA A 113 -10.86 28.12 15.92
N TRP A 114 -9.71 28.72 16.21
CA TRP A 114 -9.61 29.90 17.04
C TRP A 114 -10.35 31.08 16.40
N ALA A 115 -10.10 31.38 15.13
CA ALA A 115 -10.78 32.47 14.42
C ALA A 115 -12.31 32.26 14.38
N TRP A 116 -12.77 31.05 14.06
CA TRP A 116 -14.19 30.71 14.04
C TRP A 116 -14.84 30.73 15.43
N GLY A 117 -14.11 30.26 16.46
CA GLY A 117 -14.53 30.31 17.85
C GLY A 117 -14.68 31.74 18.37
N LEU A 118 -13.79 32.66 17.99
CA LEU A 118 -13.92 34.09 18.31
C LEU A 118 -15.11 34.74 17.61
N LEU A 119 -15.36 34.38 16.34
CA LEU A 119 -16.54 34.83 15.61
C LEU A 119 -17.82 34.36 16.31
N THR A 120 -17.85 33.08 16.71
CA THR A 120 -18.96 32.47 17.45
C THR A 120 -19.19 33.19 18.78
N MET A 121 -18.11 33.46 19.52
CA MET A 121 -18.18 34.16 20.79
C MET A 121 -18.74 35.59 20.62
N LYS A 122 -18.30 36.34 19.60
CA LYS A 122 -18.87 37.67 19.30
C LYS A 122 -20.35 37.59 18.94
N ALA A 123 -20.75 36.63 18.10
CA ALA A 123 -22.15 36.44 17.74
C ALA A 123 -23.02 36.10 18.96
N ALA A 124 -22.50 35.29 19.89
CA ALA A 124 -23.20 34.92 21.10
C ALA A 124 -23.33 36.10 22.09
N PHE A 125 -22.29 36.93 22.24
CA PHE A 125 -22.36 38.14 23.07
C PHE A 125 -23.30 39.20 22.50
N ALA A 126 -23.46 39.29 21.17
CA ALA A 126 -24.40 40.22 20.56
C ALA A 126 -25.88 39.96 20.92
N VAL A 127 -26.19 38.73 21.37
CA VAL A 127 -27.55 38.34 21.77
C VAL A 127 -27.78 38.48 23.28
N ARG A 128 -26.72 38.60 24.09
CA ARG A 128 -26.82 38.74 25.54
C ARG A 128 -27.12 40.19 25.93
N SER A 129 -28.15 40.41 26.75
CA SER A 129 -28.46 41.76 27.24
C SER A 129 -27.45 42.21 28.30
N GLU A 130 -26.97 43.45 28.21
CA GLU A 130 -25.97 43.96 29.17
C GLU A 130 -26.56 44.18 30.57
N SER A 131 -27.84 44.54 30.67
CA SER A 131 -28.54 44.83 31.92
C SER A 131 -28.80 43.57 32.76
N GLU A 132 -29.29 42.48 32.16
CA GLU A 132 -29.54 41.22 32.88
C GLU A 132 -28.24 40.57 33.33
N MET A 133 -27.19 40.69 32.52
CA MET A 133 -25.88 40.18 32.91
C MET A 133 -25.37 40.95 34.16
N GLN A 134 -25.55 42.28 34.21
CA GLN A 134 -25.05 43.10 35.33
C GLN A 134 -25.75 42.73 36.63
N SER A 135 -27.07 42.52 36.59
CA SER A 135 -27.82 42.04 37.76
C SER A 135 -27.38 40.63 38.16
N LEU A 136 -27.11 39.74 37.19
CA LEU A 136 -26.63 38.39 37.46
C LEU A 136 -25.25 38.41 38.14
N ARG A 137 -24.31 39.27 37.72
CA ARG A 137 -23.02 39.44 38.42
C ARG A 137 -23.19 39.94 39.86
N GLN A 138 -24.13 40.86 40.11
CA GLN A 138 -24.41 41.33 41.48
C GLN A 138 -24.98 40.21 42.35
N SER A 139 -25.90 39.41 41.80
CA SER A 139 -26.47 38.25 42.51
C SER A 139 -25.41 37.18 42.81
N LEU A 140 -24.46 36.95 41.91
CA LEU A 140 -23.31 36.07 42.15
C LEU A 140 -22.45 36.58 43.31
N GLN A 141 -22.12 37.88 43.34
CA GLN A 141 -21.32 38.46 44.42
C GLN A 141 -21.98 38.29 45.80
N GLN A 142 -23.31 38.43 45.86
CA GLN A 142 -24.08 38.19 47.09
C GLN A 142 -24.01 36.72 47.51
N GLN A 143 -24.20 35.78 46.58
CA GLN A 143 -24.13 34.35 46.88
C GLN A 143 -22.73 33.91 47.31
N VAL A 144 -21.68 34.42 46.65
CA VAL A 144 -20.29 34.16 47.04
C VAL A 144 -20.05 34.66 48.47
N ALA A 145 -20.51 35.86 48.83
CA ALA A 145 -20.36 36.37 50.19
C ALA A 145 -21.05 35.48 51.25
N VAL A 146 -22.24 34.98 50.94
CA VAL A 146 -22.98 34.05 51.83
C VAL A 146 -22.23 32.73 52.00
N VAL A 147 -21.79 32.11 50.90
CA VAL A 147 -21.12 30.80 50.94
C VAL A 147 -19.74 30.91 51.59
N VAL A 148 -18.99 31.99 51.34
CA VAL A 148 -17.70 32.25 51.99
C VAL A 148 -17.88 32.41 53.50
N ASN A 149 -18.90 33.15 53.94
CA ASN A 149 -19.21 33.31 55.37
C ASN A 149 -19.61 31.99 56.05
N GLN A 150 -20.20 31.06 55.32
CA GLN A 150 -20.63 29.76 55.85
C GLN A 150 -19.53 28.69 55.83
N THR A 151 -18.66 28.69 54.82
CA THR A 151 -17.69 27.61 54.57
C THR A 151 -16.25 27.99 54.92
N GLY A 152 -15.94 29.27 55.07
CA GLY A 152 -14.58 29.77 55.30
C GLY A 152 -13.62 29.56 54.12
N GLN A 153 -14.13 29.16 52.95
CA GLN A 153 -13.32 28.94 51.75
C GLN A 153 -12.90 30.25 51.07
N PRO A 154 -11.78 30.27 50.32
CA PRO A 154 -11.36 31.46 49.59
C PRO A 154 -12.41 31.87 48.54
N PRO A 155 -12.76 33.17 48.44
CA PRO A 155 -13.82 33.66 47.57
C PRO A 155 -13.60 33.35 46.08
N ALA A 156 -12.34 33.24 45.64
CA ALA A 156 -12.01 32.90 44.26
C ALA A 156 -12.40 31.47 43.86
N LEU A 157 -12.34 30.52 44.79
CA LEU A 157 -12.69 29.12 44.55
C LEU A 157 -14.21 28.96 44.45
N VAL A 158 -14.94 29.54 45.40
CA VAL A 158 -16.41 29.58 45.43
C VAL A 158 -16.97 30.27 44.19
N THR A 159 -16.36 31.37 43.75
CA THR A 159 -16.76 32.07 42.51
C THR A 159 -16.58 31.16 41.29
N SER A 160 -15.47 30.43 41.21
CA SER A 160 -15.19 29.54 40.08
C SER A 160 -16.16 28.36 40.05
N GLU A 161 -16.46 27.78 41.22
CA GLU A 161 -17.43 26.70 41.39
C GLU A 161 -18.82 27.10 40.88
N LEU A 162 -19.36 28.21 41.38
CA LEU A 162 -20.68 28.72 40.97
C LEU A 162 -20.75 29.05 39.47
N VAL A 163 -19.66 29.58 38.90
CA VAL A 163 -19.58 29.85 37.45
C VAL A 163 -19.68 28.54 36.65
N PHE A 164 -18.91 27.52 37.02
CA PHE A 164 -18.93 26.21 36.35
C PHE A 164 -20.18 25.38 36.65
N ASP A 165 -20.90 25.66 37.74
CA ASP A 165 -22.23 25.10 38.00
C ASP A 165 -23.31 25.68 37.07
N GLY A 166 -22.94 26.59 36.18
CA GLY A 166 -23.80 27.04 35.09
C GLY A 166 -24.62 28.28 35.43
N PHE A 167 -24.20 29.07 36.42
CA PHE A 167 -24.90 30.28 36.85
C PHE A 167 -25.14 31.30 35.73
N PHE A 168 -24.26 31.34 34.73
CA PHE A 168 -24.32 32.26 33.58
C PHE A 168 -24.80 31.60 32.27
N LEU A 169 -25.41 30.41 32.34
CA LEU A 169 -25.88 29.71 31.14
C LEU A 169 -27.21 30.30 30.64
N ASP A 170 -27.18 30.89 29.45
CA ASP A 170 -28.38 31.39 28.76
C ASP A 170 -28.69 30.51 27.54
N ALA A 171 -29.96 30.10 27.39
CA ALA A 171 -30.41 29.29 26.26
C ALA A 171 -30.09 29.86 24.86
N PRO A 172 -30.30 31.16 24.56
CA PRO A 172 -29.99 31.71 23.24
C PRO A 172 -28.48 31.73 22.94
N VAL A 173 -27.66 32.01 23.96
CA VAL A 173 -26.18 32.00 23.85
C VAL A 173 -25.70 30.58 23.55
N VAL A 174 -26.19 29.59 24.30
CA VAL A 174 -25.90 28.17 24.08
C VAL A 174 -26.30 27.76 22.65
N ALA A 175 -27.50 28.12 22.18
CA ALA A 175 -27.95 27.77 20.84
C ALA A 175 -27.01 28.29 19.74
N ILE A 176 -26.52 29.54 19.86
CA ILE A 176 -25.58 30.13 18.89
C ILE A 176 -24.24 29.38 18.89
N TYR A 177 -23.71 29.04 20.07
CA TYR A 177 -22.49 28.24 20.18
C TYR A 177 -22.64 26.89 19.49
N TYR A 178 -23.74 26.17 19.73
CA TYR A 178 -23.98 24.87 19.11
C TYR A 178 -24.12 24.97 17.58
N VAL A 179 -24.93 25.91 17.08
CA VAL A 179 -25.14 26.06 15.63
C VAL A 179 -23.82 26.38 14.93
N MET A 180 -23.09 27.39 15.41
CA MET A 180 -21.85 27.84 14.76
C MET A 180 -20.72 26.81 14.89
N CYS A 181 -20.54 26.18 16.04
CA CYS A 181 -19.50 25.17 16.22
C CYS A 181 -19.82 23.89 15.42
N CYS A 182 -21.08 23.44 15.39
CA CYS A 182 -21.47 22.26 14.62
C CYS A 182 -21.29 22.46 13.11
N VAL A 183 -21.59 23.66 12.58
CA VAL A 183 -21.31 24.00 11.17
C VAL A 183 -19.82 23.87 10.86
N PHE A 184 -18.95 24.34 11.76
CA PHE A 184 -17.51 24.24 11.60
C PHE A 184 -17.01 22.79 11.67
N ILE A 185 -17.50 22.00 12.63
CA ILE A 185 -17.17 20.57 12.76
C ILE A 185 -17.60 19.81 11.51
N TYR A 186 -18.81 20.06 10.99
CA TYR A 186 -19.31 19.47 9.76
C TYR A 186 -18.40 19.83 8.56
N ALA A 187 -18.05 21.11 8.42
CA ALA A 187 -17.18 21.57 7.34
C ALA A 187 -15.79 20.93 7.38
N LEU A 188 -15.14 20.87 8.55
CA LEU A 188 -13.83 20.21 8.67
C LEU A 188 -13.90 18.70 8.44
N ALA A 189 -14.96 18.03 8.90
CA ALA A 189 -15.16 16.61 8.63
C ALA A 189 -15.31 16.33 7.12
N ARG A 190 -16.00 17.21 6.38
CA ARG A 190 -16.10 17.17 4.91
C ARG A 190 -14.75 17.42 4.22
N VAL A 191 -13.97 18.36 4.71
CA VAL A 191 -12.61 18.64 4.18
C VAL A 191 -11.71 17.41 4.35
N ARG A 192 -11.78 16.74 5.50
CA ARG A 192 -11.05 15.47 5.75
C ARG A 192 -11.51 14.35 4.81
N TYR A 193 -12.82 14.23 4.58
CA TYR A 193 -13.36 13.23 3.64
C TYR A 193 -12.84 13.47 2.22
N ALA A 194 -12.85 14.73 1.77
CA ALA A 194 -12.36 15.08 0.43
C ALA A 194 -10.85 14.86 0.29
N ASN A 195 -10.07 15.22 1.32
CA ASN A 195 -8.61 15.13 1.34
C ASN A 195 -8.11 14.55 2.67
N ALA A 196 -7.75 13.25 2.68
CA ALA A 196 -7.22 12.58 3.88
C ALA A 196 -5.92 13.21 4.41
N LYS A 197 -5.18 13.97 3.59
CA LYS A 197 -3.99 14.72 4.02
C LYS A 197 -4.30 15.72 5.15
N LEU A 198 -5.54 16.19 5.24
CA LEU A 198 -6.00 17.20 6.19
C LEU A 198 -6.59 16.59 7.47
N VAL A 199 -6.27 15.33 7.78
CA VAL A 199 -6.69 14.67 9.04
C VAL A 199 -6.21 15.46 10.27
N LEU A 200 -4.94 15.91 10.29
CA LEU A 200 -4.40 16.68 11.42
C LEU A 200 -5.10 18.04 11.55
N LEU A 201 -5.34 18.73 10.43
CA LEU A 201 -6.13 19.98 10.38
C LEU A 201 -7.50 19.77 11.05
N GLN A 202 -8.21 18.71 10.65
CA GLN A 202 -9.55 18.42 11.18
C GLN A 202 -9.50 18.05 12.67
N ILE A 203 -8.64 17.12 13.09
CA ILE A 203 -8.59 16.66 14.49
C ILE A 203 -8.30 17.82 15.43
N PHE A 204 -7.24 18.59 15.17
CA PHE A 204 -6.84 19.69 16.07
C PHE A 204 -7.77 20.90 15.95
N GLY A 205 -8.37 21.13 14.77
CA GLY A 205 -9.42 22.13 14.62
C GLY A 205 -10.68 21.78 15.43
N THR A 206 -11.10 20.51 15.42
CA THR A 206 -12.23 20.03 16.22
C THR A 206 -11.92 20.10 17.72
N ILE A 207 -10.73 19.70 18.17
CA ILE A 207 -10.35 19.80 19.60
C ILE A 207 -10.40 21.26 20.09
N VAL A 208 -9.91 22.22 19.29
CA VAL A 208 -9.93 23.62 19.70
C VAL A 208 -11.36 24.19 19.69
N ILE A 209 -12.19 23.86 18.70
CA ILE A 209 -13.58 24.35 18.69
C ILE A 209 -14.41 23.76 19.83
N ASP A 210 -14.13 22.53 20.27
CA ASP A 210 -14.79 21.92 21.44
C ASP A 210 -14.55 22.73 22.72
N VAL A 211 -13.37 23.33 22.87
CA VAL A 211 -13.09 24.23 24.00
C VAL A 211 -14.01 25.45 23.95
N PHE A 212 -14.29 26.01 22.76
CA PHE A 212 -15.26 27.10 22.59
C PHE A 212 -16.69 26.62 22.82
N LEU A 213 -17.07 25.45 22.31
CA LEU A 213 -18.41 24.88 22.46
C LEU A 213 -18.76 24.66 23.93
N VAL A 214 -17.82 24.09 24.69
CA VAL A 214 -18.01 23.71 26.09
C VAL A 214 -17.75 24.88 27.03
N THR A 215 -16.67 25.64 26.86
CA THR A 215 -16.29 26.69 27.84
C THR A 215 -16.91 28.04 27.49
N GLY A 216 -17.18 28.30 26.21
CA GLY A 216 -17.69 29.58 25.72
C GLY A 216 -18.99 30.05 26.38
N PRO A 217 -20.05 29.22 26.47
CA PRO A 217 -21.34 29.63 27.02
C PRO A 217 -21.29 30.14 28.47
N VAL A 218 -20.34 29.63 29.26
CA VAL A 218 -20.14 29.99 30.68
C VAL A 218 -19.39 31.32 30.85
N LEU A 219 -18.68 31.78 29.82
CA LEU A 219 -17.90 33.02 29.90
C LEU A 219 -18.81 34.25 29.88
N THR A 220 -18.55 35.15 30.82
CA THR A 220 -19.29 36.41 30.99
C THR A 220 -18.65 37.59 30.26
N GLN A 221 -17.43 37.43 29.76
CA GLN A 221 -16.66 38.46 29.06
C GLN A 221 -15.99 37.87 27.82
N PHE A 222 -15.82 38.70 26.80
CA PHE A 222 -15.07 38.33 25.61
C PHE A 222 -13.63 37.98 25.98
N ASN A 223 -13.24 36.73 25.76
CA ASN A 223 -11.88 36.25 26.03
C ASN A 223 -11.21 35.79 24.73
N ALA A 224 -10.44 36.70 24.12
CA ALA A 224 -9.67 36.39 22.92
C ALA A 224 -8.62 35.28 23.13
N LYS A 225 -8.19 35.05 24.37
CA LYS A 225 -7.11 34.13 24.73
C LYS A 225 -7.59 32.71 25.03
N LEU A 226 -8.88 32.39 24.87
CA LEU A 226 -9.41 31.08 25.25
C LEU A 226 -8.68 29.90 24.57
N ALA A 227 -8.38 30.02 23.26
CA ALA A 227 -7.65 28.98 22.52
C ALA A 227 -6.17 28.88 22.90
N ARG A 228 -5.59 29.90 23.56
CA ARG A 228 -4.16 29.93 23.94
C ARG A 228 -3.79 28.73 24.80
N VAL A 229 -4.73 28.24 25.62
CA VAL A 229 -4.57 27.06 26.48
C VAL A 229 -4.08 25.82 25.71
N LEU A 230 -4.47 25.64 24.44
CA LEU A 230 -4.02 24.52 23.61
C LEU A 230 -3.02 24.92 22.54
N VAL A 231 -3.18 26.12 21.95
CA VAL A 231 -2.32 26.59 20.84
C VAL A 231 -0.89 26.84 21.30
N GLU A 232 -0.69 27.46 22.46
CA GLU A 232 0.65 27.78 22.98
C GLU A 232 1.51 26.53 23.24
N PRO A 233 1.07 25.53 24.04
CA PRO A 233 1.85 24.30 24.22
C PRO A 233 2.05 23.54 22.91
N ALA A 234 1.11 23.60 21.97
CA ALA A 234 1.29 22.96 20.66
C ALA A 234 2.38 23.62 19.82
N VAL A 235 2.43 24.96 19.78
CA VAL A 235 3.50 25.71 19.09
C VAL A 235 4.86 25.39 19.71
N ILE A 236 4.95 25.31 21.04
CA ILE A 236 6.19 24.94 21.75
C ILE A 236 6.63 23.53 21.35
N GLY A 237 5.70 22.56 21.36
CA GLY A 237 5.97 21.19 20.92
C GLY A 237 6.48 21.13 19.48
N VAL A 238 5.84 21.86 18.56
CA VAL A 238 6.28 21.97 17.16
C VAL A 238 7.68 22.58 17.07
N ALA A 239 7.93 23.68 17.78
CA ALA A 239 9.23 24.36 17.78
C ALA A 239 10.36 23.45 18.28
N LEU A 240 10.12 22.68 19.35
CA LEU A 240 11.07 21.69 19.87
C LEU A 240 11.36 20.59 18.86
N GLY A 241 10.35 20.10 18.15
CA GLY A 241 10.54 19.07 17.11
C GLY A 241 11.29 19.60 15.88
N VAL A 242 11.05 20.86 15.47
CA VAL A 242 11.86 21.52 14.42
C VAL A 242 13.31 21.66 14.88
N ALA A 243 13.55 22.17 16.09
CA ALA A 243 14.89 22.36 16.64
C ALA A 243 15.65 21.03 16.70
N CYS A 244 15.02 19.96 17.20
CA CYS A 244 15.64 18.63 17.26
C CYS A 244 15.88 18.04 15.86
N SER A 245 15.00 18.29 14.90
CA SER A 245 15.16 17.82 13.50
C SER A 245 16.35 18.47 12.79
N VAL A 246 16.68 19.72 13.14
CA VAL A 246 17.80 20.47 12.56
C VAL A 246 19.12 20.20 13.30
N LEU A 247 19.09 20.18 14.64
CA LEU A 247 20.29 20.10 15.47
C LEU A 247 20.79 18.67 15.70
N ILE A 248 19.87 17.70 15.81
CA ILE A 248 20.20 16.31 16.17
C ILE A 248 20.03 15.43 14.93
N PHE A 249 21.13 15.03 14.30
CA PHE A 249 21.16 14.14 13.12
C PHE A 249 20.16 14.54 12.00
N PRO A 250 20.40 15.64 11.26
CA PRO A 250 19.51 16.07 10.19
C PRO A 250 19.41 15.02 9.08
N GLN A 251 18.18 14.67 8.70
CA GLN A 251 17.88 13.76 7.59
C GLN A 251 17.30 14.56 6.43
N SER A 252 17.82 14.35 5.22
CA SER A 252 17.19 14.85 3.99
C SER A 252 16.50 13.73 3.23
N THR A 253 15.52 14.12 2.44
CA THR A 253 14.76 13.30 1.51
C THR A 253 15.67 12.53 0.57
N SER A 254 16.66 13.20 -0.05
CA SER A 254 17.60 12.53 -0.94
C SER A 254 18.43 11.45 -0.23
N TYR A 255 18.75 11.63 1.06
CA TYR A 255 19.51 10.64 1.83
C TYR A 255 18.66 9.39 2.11
N VAL A 256 17.42 9.59 2.55
CA VAL A 256 16.46 8.51 2.81
C VAL A 256 16.15 7.77 1.52
N LEU A 257 15.86 8.49 0.44
CA LEU A 257 15.53 7.92 -0.85
C LEU A 257 16.69 7.11 -1.42
N LEU A 258 17.92 7.63 -1.39
CA LEU A 258 19.11 6.88 -1.85
C LEU A 258 19.40 5.65 -0.99
N SER A 259 19.15 5.69 0.32
CA SER A 259 19.27 4.53 1.19
C SER A 259 18.23 3.45 0.86
N GLN A 260 16.99 3.86 0.55
CA GLN A 260 15.93 2.94 0.12
C GLN A 260 16.22 2.37 -1.27
N MET A 261 16.78 3.17 -2.18
CA MET A 261 17.25 2.72 -3.50
C MET A 261 18.37 1.71 -3.37
N GLU A 262 19.35 1.94 -2.49
CA GLU A 262 20.42 0.97 -2.21
C GLU A 262 19.83 -0.37 -1.76
N GLN A 263 18.91 -0.34 -0.79
CA GLN A 263 18.25 -1.54 -0.28
C GLN A 263 17.49 -2.28 -1.39
N LEU A 264 16.75 -1.54 -2.20
CA LEU A 264 15.95 -2.09 -3.29
C LEU A 264 16.83 -2.68 -4.40
N ILE A 265 17.95 -2.03 -4.76
CA ILE A 265 18.93 -2.60 -5.68
C ILE A 265 19.47 -3.92 -5.13
N ARG A 266 19.82 -3.99 -3.83
CA ARG A 266 20.27 -5.26 -3.21
C ARG A 266 19.20 -6.35 -3.25
N LEU A 267 17.92 -6.00 -3.09
CA LEU A 267 16.81 -6.97 -3.17
C LEU A 267 16.62 -7.58 -4.56
N LEU A 268 17.15 -6.95 -5.64
CA LEU A 268 17.17 -7.54 -6.99
C LEU A 268 18.03 -8.81 -7.08
N GLU A 269 18.85 -9.12 -6.08
CA GLU A 269 19.57 -10.39 -6.01
C GLU A 269 18.63 -11.58 -5.77
N ALA A 270 17.51 -11.40 -5.06
CA ALA A 270 16.60 -12.49 -4.70
C ALA A 270 15.93 -13.17 -5.92
N PRO A 271 15.41 -12.43 -6.93
CA PRO A 271 14.92 -13.04 -8.17
C PRO A 271 15.99 -13.82 -8.94
N LEU A 272 17.24 -13.31 -8.99
CA LEU A 272 18.35 -13.99 -9.68
C LEU A 272 18.76 -15.27 -8.95
N GLU A 273 18.80 -15.23 -7.61
CA GLU A 273 19.15 -16.39 -6.79
C GLU A 273 18.08 -17.49 -6.86
N SER A 274 16.79 -17.11 -6.84
CA SER A 274 15.68 -18.04 -7.04
C SER A 274 15.79 -18.75 -8.39
N THR A 275 16.22 -18.02 -9.43
CA THR A 275 16.46 -18.59 -10.76
C THR A 275 17.63 -19.56 -10.77
N ARG A 276 18.75 -19.26 -10.07
CA ARG A 276 19.90 -20.18 -9.96
C ARG A 276 19.53 -21.48 -9.24
N ARG A 277 18.78 -21.40 -8.14
CA ARG A 277 18.31 -22.57 -7.38
C ARG A 277 17.43 -23.49 -8.23
N LEU A 278 16.56 -22.90 -9.05
CA LEU A 278 15.73 -23.66 -9.97
C LEU A 278 16.55 -24.42 -11.02
N LEU A 279 17.53 -23.74 -11.61
CA LEU A 279 18.37 -24.30 -12.68
C LEU A 279 19.39 -25.34 -12.19
N SER A 280 19.76 -25.32 -10.91
CA SER A 280 20.78 -26.20 -10.33
C SER A 280 20.28 -27.55 -9.82
N ALA A 281 19.03 -27.94 -10.15
CA ALA A 281 18.40 -29.20 -9.76
C ALA A 281 18.29 -29.47 -8.24
N GLU A 282 18.60 -28.48 -7.39
CA GLU A 282 18.46 -28.54 -5.92
C GLU A 282 16.98 -28.60 -5.46
N SER A 283 16.04 -28.44 -6.40
CA SER A 283 14.57 -28.58 -6.22
C SER A 283 14.02 -29.98 -6.56
N LEU A 284 14.88 -30.95 -6.86
CA LEU A 284 14.47 -32.35 -7.10
C LEU A 284 14.66 -33.24 -5.85
N SER A 285 14.92 -32.67 -4.67
CA SER A 285 14.81 -33.41 -3.41
C SER A 285 13.34 -33.65 -3.09
N ASP A 286 12.92 -34.90 -2.84
CA ASP A 286 11.57 -35.31 -2.40
C ASP A 286 11.14 -34.70 -1.02
N ASP A 287 11.82 -33.66 -0.53
CA ASP A 287 11.58 -33.00 0.76
C ASP A 287 10.55 -31.87 0.61
N ALA A 288 9.27 -32.20 0.74
CA ALA A 288 8.14 -31.26 0.66
C ALA A 288 8.24 -30.04 1.61
N ASP A 289 8.98 -30.17 2.73
CA ASP A 289 9.21 -29.09 3.68
C ASP A 289 10.19 -28.02 3.14
N ALA A 290 11.14 -28.40 2.28
CA ALA A 290 12.13 -27.48 1.71
C ALA A 290 11.52 -26.57 0.62
N ASP A 291 10.61 -27.12 -0.19
CA ASP A 291 9.89 -26.38 -1.23
C ASP A 291 8.90 -25.36 -0.65
N ALA A 292 8.23 -25.72 0.46
CA ALA A 292 7.34 -24.80 1.18
C ALA A 292 8.09 -23.61 1.80
N ASP A 293 9.28 -23.86 2.38
CA ASP A 293 10.14 -22.81 2.93
C ASP A 293 10.69 -21.90 1.80
N ALA A 294 11.05 -22.46 0.62
CA ALA A 294 11.52 -21.69 -0.54
C ALA A 294 10.43 -20.79 -1.15
N ASP A 295 9.21 -21.29 -1.29
CA ASP A 295 8.06 -20.53 -1.79
C ASP A 295 7.66 -19.41 -0.79
N ALA A 296 7.75 -19.69 0.52
CA ALA A 296 7.58 -18.66 1.55
C ALA A 296 8.64 -17.55 1.46
N ASP A 297 9.91 -17.91 1.25
CA ASP A 297 11.03 -16.97 1.07
C ASP A 297 10.86 -16.10 -0.19
N MET A 298 10.39 -16.68 -1.30
CA MET A 298 10.10 -15.94 -2.54
C MET A 298 8.97 -14.94 -2.35
N ARG A 299 7.86 -15.34 -1.69
CA ARG A 299 6.76 -14.42 -1.37
C ARG A 299 7.18 -13.33 -0.37
N ALA A 300 8.03 -13.67 0.60
CA ALA A 300 8.60 -12.70 1.53
C ALA A 300 9.50 -11.68 0.79
N SER A 301 10.31 -12.12 -0.16
CA SER A 301 11.15 -11.27 -1.00
C SER A 301 10.30 -10.35 -1.88
N LYS A 302 9.25 -10.88 -2.52
CA LYS A 302 8.26 -10.08 -3.27
C LYS A 302 7.64 -8.99 -2.40
N ALA A 303 7.19 -9.36 -1.19
CA ALA A 303 6.59 -8.42 -0.25
C ALA A 303 7.61 -7.34 0.21
N ALA A 304 8.87 -7.70 0.41
CA ALA A 304 9.93 -6.77 0.77
C ALA A 304 10.24 -5.76 -0.36
N ILE A 305 10.31 -6.23 -1.62
CA ILE A 305 10.52 -5.38 -2.80
C ILE A 305 9.37 -4.38 -2.96
N VAL A 306 8.12 -4.88 -3.00
CA VAL A 306 6.91 -4.05 -3.15
C VAL A 306 6.77 -3.08 -1.97
N GLY A 307 6.99 -3.55 -0.74
CA GLY A 307 6.93 -2.72 0.46
C GLY A 307 7.96 -1.59 0.46
N THR A 308 9.19 -1.87 0.04
CA THR A 308 10.26 -0.86 -0.07
C THR A 308 9.93 0.17 -1.16
N LEU A 309 9.45 -0.28 -2.32
CA LEU A 309 9.03 0.60 -3.43
C LEU A 309 7.89 1.53 -3.00
N LYS A 310 6.87 1.00 -2.30
CA LYS A 310 5.74 1.80 -1.76
C LYS A 310 6.22 2.83 -0.73
N ALA A 311 7.16 2.46 0.13
CA ALA A 311 7.72 3.36 1.15
C ALA A 311 8.51 4.55 0.55
N MET A 312 8.96 4.45 -0.69
CA MET A 312 9.69 5.51 -1.40
C MET A 312 8.78 6.57 -2.02
N GLY A 313 7.51 6.24 -2.29
CA GLY A 313 6.56 7.15 -2.96
C GLY A 313 6.44 8.53 -2.31
N PRO A 314 6.20 8.62 -0.98
CA PRO A 314 6.17 9.91 -0.29
C PRO A 314 7.49 10.67 -0.41
N SER A 315 8.62 10.01 -0.18
CA SER A 315 9.96 10.61 -0.30
C SER A 315 10.22 11.16 -1.71
N LEU A 316 9.75 10.47 -2.75
CA LEU A 316 9.87 10.92 -4.14
C LEU A 316 9.05 12.20 -4.41
N ALA A 317 7.86 12.32 -3.82
CA ALA A 317 7.02 13.52 -3.94
C ALA A 317 7.66 14.75 -3.27
N PHE A 318 8.36 14.57 -2.13
CA PHE A 318 9.02 15.66 -1.43
C PHE A 318 10.41 16.01 -1.98
N LEU A 319 10.98 15.17 -2.85
CA LEU A 319 12.32 15.37 -3.40
C LEU A 319 12.56 16.77 -4.02
N PRO A 320 11.60 17.38 -4.77
CA PRO A 320 11.79 18.72 -5.34
C PRO A 320 11.67 19.86 -4.31
N LEU A 321 11.13 19.56 -3.12
CA LEU A 321 10.80 20.53 -2.07
C LEU A 321 11.88 20.60 -0.99
N ASP A 322 12.82 19.65 -0.96
CA ASP A 322 13.80 19.53 0.09
C ASP A 322 15.16 20.12 -0.29
N SER A 323 15.82 20.73 0.68
CA SER A 323 17.22 21.11 0.57
C SER A 323 18.09 19.88 0.81
N SER A 324 18.89 19.50 -0.19
CA SER A 324 19.79 18.36 -0.06
C SER A 324 21.24 18.80 -0.18
N SER A 325 22.14 18.09 0.50
CA SER A 325 23.58 18.25 0.33
C SER A 325 24.06 16.95 -0.30
N GLY A 326 24.90 16.99 -1.33
CA GLY A 326 25.35 15.79 -2.02
C GLY A 326 25.88 16.04 -3.42
N ARG A 327 26.30 14.96 -4.10
CA ARG A 327 26.77 15.02 -5.49
C ARG A 327 25.63 15.07 -6.51
N TRP A 328 24.56 14.32 -6.26
CA TRP A 328 23.42 14.21 -7.16
C TRP A 328 22.30 15.18 -6.78
N ASN A 329 21.69 15.81 -7.78
CA ASN A 329 20.56 16.72 -7.58
C ASN A 329 19.22 15.93 -7.53
N ALA A 330 18.10 16.63 -7.30
CA ALA A 330 16.78 16.01 -7.23
C ALA A 330 16.35 15.32 -8.54
N ASP A 331 16.68 15.90 -9.70
CA ASP A 331 16.30 15.34 -11.01
C ASP A 331 17.13 14.10 -11.38
N ASP A 332 18.40 14.07 -11.00
CA ASP A 332 19.33 12.95 -11.16
C ASP A 332 18.83 11.75 -10.33
N VAL A 333 18.45 11.98 -9.07
CA VAL A 333 17.89 10.95 -8.18
C VAL A 333 16.52 10.46 -8.69
N LYS A 334 15.66 11.36 -9.18
CA LYS A 334 14.37 10.98 -9.79
C LYS A 334 14.55 10.11 -11.05
N SER A 335 15.55 10.44 -11.87
CA SER A 335 15.87 9.68 -13.09
C SER A 335 16.48 8.32 -12.77
N LEU A 336 17.29 8.23 -11.70
CA LEU A 336 17.80 6.95 -11.19
C LEU A 336 16.64 6.09 -10.67
N TYR A 337 15.68 6.69 -9.94
CA TYR A 337 14.49 5.98 -9.48
C TYR A 337 13.70 5.35 -10.62
N GLY A 338 13.49 6.07 -11.74
CA GLY A 338 12.83 5.52 -12.92
C GLY A 338 13.49 4.23 -13.40
N ARG A 339 14.82 4.24 -13.59
CA ARG A 339 15.56 3.06 -14.05
C ARG A 339 15.56 1.91 -13.04
N VAL A 340 15.68 2.22 -11.75
CA VAL A 340 15.64 1.23 -10.66
C VAL A 340 14.26 0.60 -10.55
N ARG A 341 13.19 1.38 -10.73
CA ARG A 341 11.80 0.89 -10.79
C ARG A 341 11.61 -0.06 -11.97
N ASP A 342 12.16 0.26 -13.14
CA ASP A 342 12.06 -0.61 -14.32
C ASP A 342 12.82 -1.93 -14.10
N ALA A 343 13.99 -1.90 -13.44
CA ALA A 343 14.72 -3.10 -13.02
C ALA A 343 13.96 -3.93 -11.97
N VAL A 344 13.27 -3.29 -11.03
CA VAL A 344 12.36 -3.97 -10.09
C VAL A 344 11.19 -4.62 -10.80
N ALA A 345 10.56 -3.95 -11.76
CA ALA A 345 9.48 -4.55 -12.52
C ALA A 345 9.96 -5.81 -13.26
N ALA A 346 11.12 -5.76 -13.91
CA ALA A 346 11.72 -6.93 -14.55
C ALA A 346 12.04 -8.06 -13.55
N GLY A 347 12.62 -7.73 -12.39
CA GLY A 347 12.91 -8.69 -11.32
C GLY A 347 11.65 -9.31 -10.69
N LEU A 348 10.59 -8.53 -10.51
CA LEU A 348 9.29 -9.01 -10.02
C LEU A 348 8.63 -9.94 -11.03
N PHE A 349 8.72 -9.66 -12.34
CA PHE A 349 8.20 -10.58 -13.34
C PHE A 349 8.92 -11.93 -13.36
N LEU A 350 10.24 -11.92 -13.14
CA LEU A 350 11.02 -13.15 -12.99
C LEU A 350 10.60 -13.91 -11.73
N LEU A 351 10.41 -13.20 -10.60
CA LEU A 351 9.98 -13.81 -9.34
C LEU A 351 8.54 -14.34 -9.40
N ASP A 352 7.63 -13.62 -10.04
CA ASP A 352 6.21 -14.01 -10.20
C ASP A 352 6.07 -15.27 -11.04
N PHE A 353 6.86 -15.41 -12.10
CA PHE A 353 6.95 -16.64 -12.89
C PHE A 353 7.36 -17.84 -12.02
N HIS A 354 8.33 -17.66 -11.11
CA HIS A 354 8.73 -18.74 -10.21
C HIS A 354 7.67 -19.06 -9.14
N ILE A 355 6.98 -18.04 -8.61
CA ILE A 355 5.88 -18.23 -7.63
C ILE A 355 4.70 -18.97 -8.27
N ALA A 356 4.34 -18.61 -9.50
CA ALA A 356 3.21 -19.23 -10.19
C ALA A 356 3.54 -20.69 -10.58
N ARG A 357 4.76 -20.96 -11.01
CA ARG A 357 5.25 -22.34 -11.23
C ARG A 357 5.21 -23.21 -9.97
N THR A 358 5.73 -22.73 -8.84
CA THR A 358 5.73 -23.47 -7.56
C THR A 358 4.32 -23.65 -6.96
N ALA A 359 3.45 -22.65 -7.11
CA ALA A 359 2.05 -22.78 -6.72
C ALA A 359 1.33 -23.87 -7.53
N ALA A 360 1.64 -23.96 -8.83
CA ALA A 360 1.04 -24.93 -9.72
C ALA A 360 1.52 -26.37 -9.45
N THR A 361 2.79 -26.58 -9.10
CA THR A 361 3.28 -27.90 -8.67
C THR A 361 2.61 -28.36 -7.38
N ALA A 362 2.49 -27.49 -6.39
CA ALA A 362 1.80 -27.78 -5.12
C ALA A 362 0.31 -28.10 -5.29
N GLN A 363 -0.38 -27.45 -6.24
CA GLN A 363 -1.77 -27.74 -6.56
C GLN A 363 -1.94 -29.15 -7.15
N MET A 364 -1.01 -29.59 -8.00
CA MET A 364 -1.03 -30.93 -8.59
C MET A 364 -0.83 -32.02 -7.54
N GLU A 365 0.10 -31.83 -6.61
CA GLU A 365 0.29 -32.79 -5.50
C GLU A 365 -1.00 -32.95 -4.68
N ARG A 366 -1.68 -31.84 -4.34
CA ARG A 366 -2.95 -31.88 -3.61
C ARG A 366 -4.06 -32.60 -4.39
N LEU A 367 -4.16 -32.37 -5.70
CA LEU A 367 -5.12 -33.05 -6.58
C LEU A 367 -4.80 -34.54 -6.71
N SER A 368 -3.52 -34.90 -6.82
CA SER A 368 -3.09 -36.30 -6.87
C SER A 368 -3.39 -37.03 -5.56
N MET A 369 -3.16 -36.39 -4.41
CA MET A 369 -3.49 -36.94 -3.09
C MET A 369 -5.01 -37.08 -2.89
N SER A 370 -5.81 -36.10 -3.30
CA SER A 370 -7.28 -36.20 -3.20
C SER A 370 -7.84 -37.29 -4.12
N MET A 371 -7.27 -37.48 -5.30
CA MET A 371 -7.67 -38.52 -6.26
C MET A 371 -7.28 -39.94 -5.76
N VAL A 372 -6.12 -40.08 -5.11
CA VAL A 372 -5.70 -41.33 -4.44
C VAL A 372 -6.64 -41.67 -3.28
N VAL A 373 -6.97 -40.70 -2.42
CA VAL A 373 -7.92 -40.88 -1.31
C VAL A 373 -9.31 -41.32 -1.82
N THR A 374 -9.78 -40.74 -2.93
CA THR A 374 -11.08 -41.06 -3.52
C THR A 374 -11.12 -42.46 -4.17
N LYS A 375 -9.99 -42.93 -4.73
CA LYS A 375 -9.86 -44.31 -5.25
C LYS A 375 -9.84 -45.36 -4.14
N THR A 376 -9.25 -45.07 -2.97
CA THR A 376 -9.31 -45.95 -1.79
C THR A 376 -10.71 -46.04 -1.16
N VAL A 377 -11.54 -44.99 -1.25
CA VAL A 377 -12.91 -45.03 -0.73
C VAL A 377 -13.86 -45.83 -1.66
N LYS A 378 -13.70 -45.73 -2.99
CA LYS A 378 -14.51 -46.52 -3.94
C LYS A 378 -14.20 -48.02 -3.96
N SER A 379 -13.01 -48.43 -3.54
CA SER A 379 -12.61 -49.85 -3.50
C SER A 379 -13.09 -50.61 -2.25
N THR A 380 -13.78 -49.96 -1.32
CA THR A 380 -14.22 -50.58 -0.04
C THR A 380 -15.73 -50.86 0.03
N THR A 381 -16.49 -50.73 -1.06
CA THR A 381 -17.95 -51.00 -1.04
C THR A 381 -18.38 -51.91 -2.19
N THR A 382 -18.15 -53.22 -2.06
CA THR A 382 -18.97 -54.23 -2.76
C THR A 382 -18.96 -55.54 -1.97
N SER A 383 -20.12 -55.92 -1.42
CA SER A 383 -20.37 -57.22 -0.78
C SER A 383 -20.51 -58.34 -1.82
N PRO A 384 -20.26 -59.62 -1.45
CA PRO A 384 -20.17 -60.74 -2.38
C PRO A 384 -21.48 -61.52 -2.48
N GLN A 385 -21.82 -62.08 -3.65
CA GLN A 385 -22.59 -63.33 -3.76
C GLN A 385 -22.50 -64.01 -5.15
N ASN A 386 -22.63 -65.33 -5.11
CA ASN A 386 -22.25 -66.37 -6.06
C ASN A 386 -23.16 -66.54 -7.30
N ALA A 387 -22.59 -67.07 -8.41
CA ALA A 387 -22.83 -68.43 -8.96
C ALA A 387 -22.93 -68.55 -10.51
N THR A 388 -22.09 -69.44 -11.06
CA THR A 388 -22.26 -70.34 -12.25
C THR A 388 -22.42 -69.83 -13.71
N THR A 389 -21.58 -70.40 -14.58
CA THR A 389 -21.39 -70.34 -16.06
C THR A 389 -22.52 -71.02 -16.90
N PRO A 390 -22.50 -71.05 -18.26
CA PRO A 390 -22.03 -70.10 -19.30
C PRO A 390 -23.07 -69.89 -20.45
N THR A 391 -22.67 -69.19 -21.53
CA THR A 391 -23.20 -69.19 -22.93
C THR A 391 -24.21 -68.10 -23.33
N HIS A 392 -23.77 -67.05 -24.04
CA HIS A 392 -24.01 -66.86 -25.48
C HIS A 392 -23.43 -65.51 -25.96
N GLN A 393 -22.71 -65.56 -27.08
CA GLN A 393 -22.28 -64.42 -27.89
C GLN A 393 -23.50 -63.70 -28.49
N HIS A 394 -23.56 -62.36 -28.40
CA HIS A 394 -23.75 -61.49 -29.57
C HIS A 394 -23.43 -60.02 -29.23
N GLY A 395 -22.94 -59.30 -30.24
CA GLY A 395 -22.15 -58.06 -30.15
C GLY A 395 -22.78 -56.85 -29.48
N GLN A 396 -21.90 -56.01 -28.92
CA GLN A 396 -21.97 -54.55 -29.10
C GLN A 396 -20.60 -53.93 -28.79
N ASP A 397 -19.71 -54.00 -29.77
CA ASP A 397 -18.61 -53.04 -29.90
C ASP A 397 -19.24 -51.69 -30.24
N HIS A 398 -19.32 -50.75 -29.29
CA HIS A 398 -19.37 -49.30 -29.49
C HIS A 398 -19.66 -48.64 -28.13
N HIS A 399 -18.62 -48.39 -27.31
CA HIS A 399 -18.65 -47.30 -26.31
C HIS A 399 -17.26 -46.91 -25.73
N ASP A 400 -16.18 -47.66 -26.02
CA ASP A 400 -14.83 -47.37 -25.50
C ASP A 400 -14.09 -46.20 -26.18
N GLY A 401 -14.67 -45.58 -27.20
CA GLY A 401 -14.05 -44.46 -27.94
C GLY A 401 -14.22 -43.09 -27.29
N ASP A 402 -15.33 -42.87 -26.57
CA ASP A 402 -15.73 -41.54 -26.08
C ASP A 402 -15.13 -41.18 -24.71
N GLU A 403 -14.83 -42.17 -23.86
CA GLU A 403 -14.17 -41.95 -22.56
C GLU A 403 -12.69 -41.58 -22.70
N LYS A 404 -11.95 -42.25 -23.61
CA LYS A 404 -10.53 -41.92 -23.89
C LYS A 404 -10.34 -40.55 -24.54
N GLY A 405 -11.29 -40.12 -25.38
CA GLY A 405 -11.27 -38.80 -26.01
C GLY A 405 -11.49 -37.66 -25.01
N ARG A 406 -12.43 -37.83 -24.06
CA ARG A 406 -12.70 -36.87 -22.98
C ARG A 406 -11.57 -36.77 -21.96
N ASP A 407 -10.94 -37.89 -21.61
CA ASP A 407 -9.78 -37.88 -20.71
C ASP A 407 -8.56 -37.21 -21.35
N PHE A 408 -8.35 -37.38 -22.66
CA PHE A 408 -7.27 -36.72 -23.39
C PHE A 408 -7.49 -35.20 -23.48
N THR A 409 -8.69 -34.75 -23.86
CA THR A 409 -8.99 -33.31 -23.92
C THR A 409 -8.96 -32.66 -22.55
N SER A 410 -9.46 -33.32 -21.50
CA SER A 410 -9.39 -32.82 -20.12
C SER A 410 -7.95 -32.65 -19.63
N ASN A 411 -7.07 -33.64 -19.87
CA ASN A 411 -5.66 -33.57 -19.47
C ASN A 411 -4.87 -32.51 -20.25
N VAL A 412 -5.19 -32.30 -21.53
CA VAL A 412 -4.56 -31.25 -22.37
C VAL A 412 -5.05 -29.86 -21.96
N VAL A 413 -6.34 -29.70 -21.68
CA VAL A 413 -6.93 -28.46 -21.18
C VAL A 413 -6.36 -28.11 -19.80
N ASP A 414 -6.21 -29.09 -18.90
CA ASP A 414 -5.58 -28.88 -17.59
C ASP A 414 -4.09 -28.50 -17.68
N ALA A 415 -3.32 -29.10 -18.61
CA ALA A 415 -1.93 -28.70 -18.88
C ALA A 415 -1.80 -27.29 -19.51
N MET A 416 -2.88 -26.77 -20.10
CA MET A 416 -2.94 -25.46 -20.76
C MET A 416 -3.49 -24.35 -19.86
N LYS A 417 -4.24 -24.68 -18.79
CA LYS A 417 -4.68 -23.75 -17.73
C LYS A 417 -3.52 -23.12 -16.94
N SER A 418 -2.30 -23.19 -17.45
CA SER A 418 -1.27 -24.09 -16.95
C SER A 418 0.11 -23.98 -17.61
N PRO A 419 0.46 -23.00 -18.47
CA PRO A 419 1.66 -23.14 -19.31
C PRO A 419 2.94 -23.34 -18.50
N GLU A 420 3.03 -22.73 -17.31
CA GLU A 420 4.14 -22.85 -16.36
C GLU A 420 4.27 -24.24 -15.69
N GLN A 421 3.26 -25.10 -15.79
CA GLN A 421 3.26 -26.49 -15.27
C GLN A 421 4.05 -27.47 -16.13
N SER A 422 4.42 -27.11 -17.36
CA SER A 422 5.14 -28.03 -18.24
C SER A 422 6.52 -28.37 -17.64
N ARG A 423 6.75 -29.67 -17.39
CA ARG A 423 8.04 -30.17 -16.89
C ARG A 423 9.12 -29.85 -17.92
N ILE A 424 10.01 -28.92 -17.57
CA ILE A 424 11.25 -28.69 -18.32
C ILE A 424 12.05 -30.01 -18.28
N ARG A 425 12.42 -30.54 -19.45
CA ARG A 425 13.20 -31.78 -19.53
C ARG A 425 14.51 -31.62 -18.74
N PRO A 426 14.97 -32.63 -17.98
CA PRO A 426 16.19 -32.51 -17.17
C PRO A 426 17.43 -32.12 -17.99
N GLY A 427 17.61 -32.66 -19.19
CA GLY A 427 18.70 -32.24 -20.10
C GLY A 427 18.61 -30.80 -20.59
N LEU A 428 17.40 -30.20 -20.64
CA LEU A 428 17.20 -28.79 -20.97
C LEU A 428 17.50 -27.87 -19.79
N LEU A 429 17.25 -28.32 -18.55
CA LEU A 429 17.66 -27.59 -17.35
C LEU A 429 19.17 -27.46 -17.27
N GLU A 430 19.92 -28.53 -17.52
CA GLU A 430 21.39 -28.51 -17.54
C GLU A 430 21.93 -27.59 -18.65
N ALA A 431 21.31 -27.63 -19.83
CA ALA A 431 21.69 -26.76 -20.94
C ALA A 431 21.43 -25.27 -20.63
N LEU A 432 20.23 -24.94 -20.10
CA LEU A 432 19.89 -23.58 -19.66
C LEU A 432 20.77 -23.12 -18.50
N GLN A 433 21.12 -24.01 -17.57
CA GLN A 433 22.05 -23.72 -16.48
C GLN A 433 23.42 -23.31 -17.05
N ALA A 434 23.94 -24.07 -18.02
CA ALA A 434 25.23 -23.79 -18.64
C ALA A 434 25.23 -22.45 -19.41
N THR A 435 24.17 -22.15 -20.17
CA THR A 435 24.11 -20.94 -21.01
C THR A 435 23.78 -19.65 -20.23
N THR A 436 23.04 -19.75 -19.13
CA THR A 436 22.59 -18.58 -18.34
C THR A 436 23.47 -18.27 -17.12
N ALA A 437 24.33 -19.20 -16.69
CA ALA A 437 25.16 -19.06 -15.49
C ALA A 437 26.01 -17.78 -15.49
N GLU A 438 26.67 -17.45 -16.61
CA GLU A 438 27.52 -16.25 -16.72
C GLU A 438 26.69 -14.98 -16.56
N VAL A 439 25.56 -14.85 -17.27
CA VAL A 439 24.70 -13.65 -17.19
C VAL A 439 24.14 -13.46 -15.79
N LEU A 440 23.68 -14.54 -15.16
CA LEU A 440 23.18 -14.47 -13.79
C LEU A 440 24.30 -14.03 -12.85
N GLN A 441 25.50 -14.61 -12.94
CA GLN A 441 26.64 -14.25 -12.07
C GLN A 441 27.06 -12.78 -12.26
N VAL A 442 27.25 -12.34 -13.50
CA VAL A 442 27.66 -10.97 -13.82
C VAL A 442 26.58 -9.97 -13.39
N SER A 443 25.29 -10.30 -13.53
CA SER A 443 24.19 -9.46 -13.05
C SER A 443 24.19 -9.30 -11.52
N SER A 444 24.49 -10.35 -10.75
CA SER A 444 24.64 -10.25 -9.28
C SER A 444 25.83 -9.36 -8.88
N LEU A 445 26.97 -9.50 -9.56
CA LEU A 445 28.13 -8.63 -9.33
C LEU A 445 27.83 -7.16 -9.68
N ALA A 446 27.13 -6.93 -10.80
CA ALA A 446 26.68 -5.62 -11.23
C ALA A 446 25.73 -4.95 -10.21
N ILE A 447 24.77 -5.71 -9.68
CA ILE A 447 23.86 -5.25 -8.61
C ILE A 447 24.64 -4.85 -7.34
N LYS A 448 25.59 -5.69 -6.91
CA LYS A 448 26.42 -5.42 -5.72
C LYS A 448 27.26 -4.16 -5.90
N LEU A 449 27.87 -3.99 -7.06
CA LEU A 449 28.70 -2.82 -7.39
C LEU A 449 27.85 -1.54 -7.50
N ALA A 450 26.67 -1.62 -8.11
CA ALA A 450 25.72 -0.51 -8.18
C ALA A 450 25.23 -0.07 -6.79
N ALA A 451 24.88 -1.04 -5.93
CA ALA A 451 24.50 -0.77 -4.55
C ALA A 451 25.65 -0.14 -3.76
N GLU A 452 26.89 -0.62 -3.92
CA GLU A 452 28.08 -0.03 -3.28
C GLU A 452 28.29 1.42 -3.75
N ALA A 453 28.16 1.70 -5.05
CA ALA A 453 28.30 3.05 -5.57
C ALA A 453 27.28 4.02 -4.97
N VAL A 454 26.00 3.63 -4.88
CA VAL A 454 24.96 4.42 -4.21
C VAL A 454 25.30 4.60 -2.72
N HIS A 455 25.76 3.55 -2.05
CA HIS A 455 26.15 3.58 -0.63
C HIS A 455 27.27 4.59 -0.35
N VAL A 456 28.35 4.56 -1.15
CA VAL A 456 29.52 5.44 -0.98
C VAL A 456 29.14 6.89 -1.28
N VAL A 457 28.29 7.14 -2.28
CA VAL A 457 27.77 8.50 -2.57
C VAL A 457 26.92 9.01 -1.41
N ASN A 458 26.03 8.17 -0.86
CA ASN A 458 25.12 8.58 0.21
C ASN A 458 25.82 8.79 1.57
N SER A 459 26.83 7.97 1.88
CA SER A 459 27.60 8.03 3.13
C SER A 459 28.60 9.19 3.19
N THR A 460 29.02 9.76 2.06
CA THR A 460 30.04 10.82 1.99
C THR A 460 29.47 12.24 1.95
N ARG A 461 28.17 12.41 2.24
CA ARG A 461 27.40 13.64 2.03
C ARG A 461 28.01 14.94 2.58
N TRP A 462 28.42 14.93 3.85
CA TRP A 462 28.88 16.13 4.57
C TRP A 462 30.40 16.25 4.60
N TYR A 463 31.09 15.11 4.61
CA TYR A 463 32.53 15.05 4.68
C TYR A 463 33.03 13.96 3.73
N GLN A 464 33.86 14.36 2.78
CA GLN A 464 34.49 13.44 1.83
C GLN A 464 35.90 13.12 2.32
N SER A 465 36.07 11.98 2.98
CA SER A 465 37.39 11.45 3.31
C SER A 465 38.18 11.15 2.03
N VAL A 466 39.51 11.31 2.09
CA VAL A 466 40.44 11.00 0.98
C VAL A 466 40.21 9.57 0.48
N SER A 467 40.03 8.61 1.39
CA SER A 467 39.74 7.20 1.05
C SER A 467 38.46 7.04 0.23
N SER A 468 37.39 7.78 0.58
CA SER A 468 36.11 7.67 -0.11
C SER A 468 36.15 8.35 -1.48
N LYS A 469 36.93 9.42 -1.63
CA LYS A 469 37.18 10.06 -2.93
C LYS A 469 37.92 9.11 -3.87
N THR A 470 38.97 8.44 -3.38
CA THR A 470 39.72 7.43 -4.15
C THR A 470 38.85 6.22 -4.51
N ARG A 471 38.00 5.74 -3.58
CA ARG A 471 37.06 4.64 -3.89
C ARG A 471 36.06 5.03 -4.98
N LEU A 472 35.46 6.23 -4.92
CA LEU A 472 34.55 6.71 -5.97
C LEU A 472 35.23 6.84 -7.34
N GLN A 473 36.49 7.26 -7.37
CA GLN A 473 37.28 7.33 -8.59
C GLN A 473 37.59 5.95 -9.18
N ARG A 474 37.70 4.90 -8.35
CA ARG A 474 37.85 3.50 -8.80
C ARG A 474 36.54 2.85 -9.22
N LEU A 475 35.44 3.17 -8.53
CA LEU A 475 34.12 2.60 -8.84
C LEU A 475 33.61 3.00 -10.22
N GLN A 476 33.96 4.20 -10.72
CA GLN A 476 33.54 4.64 -12.05
C GLN A 476 34.05 3.74 -13.20
N PRO A 477 35.36 3.48 -13.35
CA PRO A 477 35.85 2.55 -14.37
C PRO A 477 35.39 1.11 -14.11
N GLU A 478 35.32 0.66 -12.85
CA GLU A 478 34.79 -0.68 -12.50
C GLU A 478 33.33 -0.86 -12.98
N LEU A 479 32.48 0.16 -12.84
CA LEU A 479 31.09 0.11 -13.32
C LEU A 479 31.00 0.10 -14.86
N LYS A 480 31.83 0.89 -15.56
CA LYS A 480 31.88 0.88 -17.04
C LYS A 480 32.37 -0.46 -17.58
N GLU A 481 33.38 -1.05 -16.97
CA GLU A 481 33.87 -2.39 -17.31
C GLU A 481 32.78 -3.45 -17.06
N MET A 482 32.11 -3.38 -15.91
CA MET A 482 31.03 -4.30 -15.57
C MET A 482 29.83 -4.18 -16.52
N GLN A 483 29.49 -2.97 -16.95
CA GLN A 483 28.47 -2.74 -17.97
C GLN A 483 28.84 -3.46 -19.28
N ALA A 484 30.07 -3.24 -19.79
CA ALA A 484 30.53 -3.89 -21.02
C ALA A 484 30.50 -5.41 -20.90
N ARG A 485 30.96 -5.95 -19.77
CA ARG A 485 30.92 -7.40 -19.49
C ARG A 485 29.49 -7.95 -19.44
N LEU A 486 28.57 -7.24 -18.78
CA LEU A 486 27.17 -7.63 -18.70
C LEU A 486 26.50 -7.61 -20.07
N GLN A 487 26.81 -6.61 -20.89
CA GLN A 487 26.32 -6.51 -22.26
C GLN A 487 26.82 -7.69 -23.11
N THR A 488 28.11 -8.01 -23.07
CA THR A 488 28.68 -9.17 -23.77
C THR A 488 28.06 -10.49 -23.29
N ALA A 489 27.97 -10.71 -21.98
CA ALA A 489 27.36 -11.91 -21.41
C ALA A 489 25.89 -12.05 -21.85
N ARG A 490 25.12 -10.96 -21.84
CA ARG A 490 23.72 -10.94 -22.30
C ARG A 490 23.59 -11.36 -23.76
N HIS A 491 24.44 -10.82 -24.64
CA HIS A 491 24.45 -11.20 -26.06
C HIS A 491 24.84 -12.68 -26.25
N ALA A 492 25.84 -13.16 -25.50
CA ALA A 492 26.26 -14.56 -25.56
C ALA A 492 25.17 -15.53 -25.06
N CYS A 493 24.48 -15.19 -23.96
CA CYS A 493 23.37 -15.98 -23.44
C CYS A 493 22.21 -16.06 -24.45
N VAL A 494 21.83 -14.94 -25.08
CA VAL A 494 20.76 -14.95 -26.09
C VAL A 494 21.13 -15.82 -27.29
N ALA A 495 22.38 -15.75 -27.77
CA ALA A 495 22.83 -16.57 -28.90
C ALA A 495 22.89 -18.06 -28.54
N ASN A 496 23.57 -18.41 -27.43
CA ASN A 496 23.82 -19.80 -27.06
C ASN A 496 22.59 -20.52 -26.53
N SER A 497 21.68 -19.82 -25.84
CA SER A 497 20.47 -20.46 -25.29
C SER A 497 19.47 -20.82 -26.38
N ASN A 498 19.34 -19.98 -27.42
CA ASN A 498 18.52 -20.31 -28.59
C ASN A 498 18.98 -21.63 -29.26
N ASP A 499 20.30 -21.84 -29.39
CA ASP A 499 20.83 -23.09 -29.96
C ASP A 499 20.63 -24.29 -29.02
N ALA A 500 20.85 -24.10 -27.73
CA ALA A 500 20.63 -25.14 -26.71
C ALA A 500 19.17 -25.58 -26.60
N VAL A 501 18.22 -24.64 -26.69
CA VAL A 501 16.78 -24.93 -26.67
C VAL A 501 16.35 -25.69 -27.92
N VAL A 502 16.90 -25.35 -29.09
CA VAL A 502 16.64 -26.08 -30.34
C VAL A 502 17.19 -27.51 -30.24
N GLU A 503 18.41 -27.69 -29.73
CA GLU A 503 19.05 -29.00 -29.60
C GLU A 503 18.31 -29.92 -28.62
N ALA A 504 17.88 -29.41 -27.47
CA ALA A 504 17.12 -30.15 -26.47
C ALA A 504 15.71 -30.58 -26.94
N HIS A 505 15.21 -29.94 -28.00
CA HIS A 505 13.93 -30.21 -28.64
C HIS A 505 14.09 -30.66 -30.10
N ALA A 506 15.27 -31.16 -30.48
CA ALA A 506 15.54 -31.63 -31.84
C ALA A 506 14.59 -32.76 -32.29
N ASP A 507 14.05 -33.52 -31.34
CA ASP A 507 13.02 -34.56 -31.57
C ASP A 507 11.67 -34.02 -32.05
N LEU A 508 11.44 -32.71 -31.93
CA LEU A 508 10.22 -32.05 -32.40
C LEU A 508 10.31 -31.57 -33.86
N PHE A 509 11.50 -31.55 -34.45
CA PHE A 509 11.74 -31.02 -35.80
C PHE A 509 12.16 -32.13 -36.78
N ASP A 510 11.69 -32.05 -38.03
CA ASP A 510 12.12 -32.90 -39.14
C ASP A 510 13.47 -32.45 -39.73
N GLU A 511 14.01 -33.20 -40.71
CA GLU A 511 15.28 -32.89 -41.38
C GLU A 511 15.25 -31.55 -42.14
N GLN A 512 14.07 -30.98 -42.38
CA GLN A 512 13.85 -29.68 -43.01
C GLN A 512 13.65 -28.55 -41.99
N GLY A 513 13.72 -28.85 -40.68
CA GLY A 513 13.58 -27.88 -39.59
C GLY A 513 12.14 -27.44 -39.31
N LEU A 514 11.15 -28.23 -39.74
CA LEU A 514 9.71 -28.04 -39.54
C LEU A 514 9.18 -29.02 -38.49
N LEU A 515 8.06 -28.70 -37.84
CA LEU A 515 7.50 -29.53 -36.77
C LEU A 515 7.03 -30.90 -37.30
N THR A 516 7.51 -32.00 -36.71
CA THR A 516 7.19 -33.37 -37.19
C THR A 516 5.73 -33.76 -36.89
N ALA A 517 5.05 -34.44 -37.83
CA ALA A 517 3.63 -34.82 -37.67
C ALA A 517 3.35 -35.85 -36.55
N SER A 518 4.36 -36.59 -36.09
CA SER A 518 4.26 -37.64 -35.06
C SER A 518 4.58 -37.15 -33.64
N SER A 519 5.03 -35.91 -33.48
CA SER A 519 5.52 -35.31 -32.21
C SER A 519 4.56 -34.26 -31.63
N SER A 520 3.28 -34.31 -32.03
CA SER A 520 2.16 -33.49 -31.57
C SER A 520 1.75 -33.76 -30.12
N ASN A 521 2.72 -33.97 -29.22
CA ASN A 521 2.50 -34.06 -27.79
C ASN A 521 2.48 -32.62 -27.22
N PRO A 522 1.31 -32.05 -26.87
CA PRO A 522 1.17 -30.65 -26.46
C PRO A 522 2.02 -30.28 -25.23
N LEU A 523 2.35 -31.28 -24.39
CA LEU A 523 3.23 -31.12 -23.23
C LEU A 523 4.69 -30.75 -23.61
N ALA A 524 5.20 -31.25 -24.74
CA ALA A 524 6.57 -30.97 -25.18
C ALA A 524 6.71 -29.56 -25.80
N LEU A 525 5.68 -29.11 -26.53
CA LEU A 525 5.55 -27.75 -27.03
C LEU A 525 5.45 -26.71 -25.90
N ASN A 526 4.70 -27.03 -24.84
CA ASN A 526 4.62 -26.15 -23.66
C ASN A 526 5.99 -25.98 -22.98
N GLY A 527 6.78 -27.06 -22.86
CA GLY A 527 8.13 -27.01 -22.30
C GLY A 527 9.08 -26.08 -23.08
N LEU A 528 8.94 -26.06 -24.42
CA LEU A 528 9.69 -25.15 -25.29
C LEU A 528 9.30 -23.68 -25.05
N VAL A 529 7.99 -23.39 -25.01
CA VAL A 529 7.45 -22.04 -24.77
C VAL A 529 7.87 -21.51 -23.41
N VAL A 530 7.80 -22.33 -22.35
CA VAL A 530 8.24 -21.96 -21.00
C VAL A 530 9.72 -21.62 -20.95
N SER A 531 10.56 -22.39 -21.66
CA SER A 531 12.00 -22.14 -21.71
C SER A 531 12.32 -20.81 -22.39
N MET A 532 11.66 -20.51 -23.52
CA MET A 532 11.79 -19.20 -24.19
C MET A 532 11.29 -18.03 -23.32
N VAL A 533 10.19 -18.22 -22.60
CA VAL A 533 9.67 -17.20 -21.68
C VAL A 533 10.67 -16.95 -20.56
N LEU A 534 11.23 -17.99 -19.94
CA LEU A 534 12.24 -17.86 -18.89
C LEU A 534 13.50 -17.13 -19.39
N GLU A 535 14.00 -17.48 -20.58
CA GLU A 535 15.13 -16.80 -21.20
C GLU A 535 14.88 -15.31 -21.43
N GLU A 536 13.73 -14.95 -21.99
CA GLU A 536 13.38 -13.54 -22.24
C GLU A 536 13.27 -12.76 -20.91
N ARG A 537 12.77 -13.38 -19.84
CA ARG A 537 12.72 -12.76 -18.50
C ARG A 537 14.13 -12.54 -17.92
N ILE A 538 15.04 -13.51 -18.07
CA ILE A 538 16.43 -13.40 -17.63
C ILE A 538 17.15 -12.31 -18.43
N ALA A 539 17.00 -12.30 -19.75
CA ALA A 539 17.60 -11.31 -20.64
C ALA A 539 17.10 -9.89 -20.33
N ASN A 540 15.81 -9.72 -20.07
CA ASN A 540 15.22 -8.42 -19.70
C ASN A 540 15.67 -7.94 -18.30
N ALA A 541 15.80 -8.85 -17.32
CA ALA A 541 16.36 -8.52 -16.01
C ALA A 541 17.83 -8.06 -16.11
N ALA A 542 18.63 -8.71 -16.97
CA ALA A 542 20.00 -8.28 -17.25
C ALA A 542 20.04 -6.91 -17.97
N ALA A 543 19.20 -6.70 -18.98
CA ALA A 543 19.15 -5.45 -19.75
C ALA A 543 18.73 -4.24 -18.91
N THR A 544 17.80 -4.42 -17.96
CA THR A 544 17.39 -3.33 -17.05
C THR A 544 18.45 -3.06 -15.98
N THR A 545 19.17 -4.08 -15.51
CA THR A 545 20.34 -3.93 -14.62
C THR A 545 21.47 -3.17 -15.33
N GLU A 546 21.72 -3.47 -16.60
CA GLU A 546 22.68 -2.75 -17.45
C GLU A 546 22.38 -1.24 -17.48
N LYS A 547 21.11 -0.85 -17.69
CA LYS A 547 20.67 0.55 -17.68
C LYS A 547 20.90 1.26 -16.33
N VAL A 548 20.73 0.54 -15.21
CA VAL A 548 20.99 1.10 -13.86
C VAL A 548 22.48 1.36 -13.67
N VAL A 549 23.33 0.39 -14.03
CA VAL A 549 24.79 0.49 -13.92
C VAL A 549 25.34 1.61 -14.81
N ASP A 550 24.92 1.65 -16.07
CA ASP A 550 25.31 2.68 -17.04
C ASP A 550 24.98 4.09 -16.53
N TYR A 551 23.77 4.28 -16.01
CA TYR A 551 23.39 5.60 -15.50
C TYR A 551 24.16 6.00 -14.24
N ILE A 552 24.43 5.08 -13.32
CA ILE A 552 25.25 5.37 -12.14
C ILE A 552 26.67 5.75 -12.59
N ALA A 553 27.24 5.04 -13.57
CA ALA A 553 28.55 5.37 -14.12
C ALA A 553 28.58 6.77 -14.76
N GLN A 554 27.56 7.12 -15.56
CA GLN A 554 27.40 8.45 -16.15
C GLN A 554 27.25 9.55 -15.08
N LEU A 555 26.48 9.30 -14.02
CA LEU A 555 26.32 10.26 -12.93
C LEU A 555 27.63 10.48 -12.15
N LEU A 556 28.43 9.43 -11.94
CA LEU A 556 29.73 9.55 -11.30
C LEU A 556 30.73 10.35 -12.16
N GLU A 557 30.61 10.27 -13.49
CA GLU A 557 31.41 11.04 -14.45
C GLU A 557 31.01 12.52 -14.49
N LEU A 558 29.70 12.79 -14.60
CA LEU A 558 29.17 14.15 -14.76
C LEU A 558 29.21 14.96 -13.45
N ARG A 559 29.06 14.33 -12.28
CA ARG A 559 28.90 15.00 -10.97
C ARG A 559 30.05 14.67 -10.01
N THR A 560 31.17 15.41 -10.16
CA THR A 560 32.38 15.18 -9.36
C THR A 560 32.44 15.97 -8.05
N GLN A 561 31.71 17.09 -7.94
CA GLN A 561 31.73 18.00 -6.78
C GLN A 561 30.50 17.84 -5.87
N GLN A 562 30.70 18.05 -4.56
CA GLN A 562 29.63 18.13 -3.58
C GLN A 562 29.08 19.55 -3.53
N ARG A 563 27.75 19.69 -3.57
CA ARG A 563 27.06 20.99 -3.48
C ARG A 563 25.83 20.90 -2.59
N ILE A 564 25.42 22.03 -2.05
CA ILE A 564 24.12 22.18 -1.40
C ILE A 564 23.13 22.57 -2.50
N TRP A 565 22.11 21.74 -2.67
CA TRP A 565 21.02 21.95 -3.61
C TRP A 565 19.83 22.55 -2.87
N LEU A 566 19.41 23.74 -3.32
CA LEU A 566 18.23 24.44 -2.81
C LEU A 566 16.95 23.95 -3.54
N PRO A 567 15.77 24.08 -2.91
CA PRO A 567 14.52 23.62 -3.49
C PRO A 567 14.19 24.35 -4.80
N THR A 568 13.81 23.59 -5.83
CA THR A 568 13.60 24.14 -7.18
C THR A 568 12.13 24.47 -7.48
N ARG A 569 11.16 23.95 -6.71
CA ARG A 569 9.73 24.04 -7.04
C ARG A 569 8.80 24.32 -5.85
N LEU A 570 8.95 25.46 -5.17
CA LEU A 570 8.04 25.82 -4.06
C LEU A 570 6.55 25.90 -4.47
N ARG A 571 6.25 26.28 -5.73
CA ARG A 571 4.88 26.25 -6.27
C ARG A 571 4.27 24.84 -6.31
N TYR A 572 5.10 23.82 -6.46
CA TYR A 572 4.66 22.42 -6.44
C TYR A 572 4.15 21.99 -5.06
N ALA A 573 4.64 22.59 -3.96
CA ALA A 573 4.14 22.29 -2.61
C ALA A 573 2.67 22.69 -2.45
N PHE A 574 2.29 23.85 -3.00
CA PHE A 574 0.91 24.32 -2.95
C PHE A 574 0.01 23.45 -3.82
N SER A 575 0.42 23.15 -5.05
CA SER A 575 -0.34 22.23 -5.90
C SER A 575 -0.47 20.84 -5.29
N TRP A 576 0.60 20.30 -4.67
CA TRP A 576 0.57 19.00 -4.01
C TRP A 576 -0.38 18.96 -2.81
N LEU A 577 -0.50 20.06 -2.05
CA LEU A 577 -1.43 20.16 -0.93
C LEU A 577 -2.89 20.16 -1.41
N THR A 578 -3.15 20.76 -2.59
CA THR A 578 -4.48 20.82 -3.20
C THR A 578 -4.83 19.60 -4.05
N SER A 579 -3.83 18.90 -4.61
CA SER A 579 -4.02 17.72 -5.45
C SER A 579 -4.35 16.47 -4.63
N ARG A 580 -5.33 15.70 -5.13
CA ARG A 580 -5.84 14.47 -4.49
C ARG A 580 -4.97 13.25 -4.73
N ASP A 581 -4.26 13.18 -5.87
CA ASP A 581 -3.64 11.95 -6.38
C ASP A 581 -2.31 11.51 -5.72
N ILE A 582 -1.78 12.25 -4.73
CA ILE A 582 -0.44 11.96 -4.19
C ILE A 582 -0.52 11.74 -2.70
N ALA A 583 -0.34 10.52 -2.20
CA ALA A 583 -0.44 10.17 -0.78
C ALA A 583 0.48 11.03 0.12
N ALA A 584 -0.03 11.48 1.27
CA ALA A 584 0.75 12.17 2.29
C ALA A 584 1.28 11.16 3.33
N PRO A 585 2.56 11.25 3.74
CA PRO A 585 3.11 10.42 4.81
C PRO A 585 2.65 10.97 6.18
N VAL A 586 1.38 10.77 6.50
CA VAL A 586 0.83 11.08 7.83
C VAL A 586 0.75 9.78 8.62
N PRO A 587 1.62 9.56 9.63
CA PRO A 587 1.57 8.36 10.43
C PRO A 587 0.30 8.31 11.30
N GLY A 588 -0.53 7.28 11.12
CA GLY A 588 -1.71 6.99 11.95
C GLY A 588 -3.06 7.51 11.43
N GLY A 589 -3.09 8.17 10.26
CA GLY A 589 -4.31 8.40 9.49
C GLY A 589 -4.58 7.22 8.54
N PRO A 590 -5.83 6.95 8.15
CA PRO A 590 -6.10 6.04 7.03
C PRO A 590 -5.29 6.53 5.82
N THR A 591 -4.46 5.66 5.26
CA THR A 591 -3.47 5.98 4.23
C THR A 591 -4.09 6.42 2.91
N ASP A 592 -5.39 6.18 2.73
CA ASP A 592 -6.13 6.62 1.57
C ASP A 592 -7.35 7.44 2.00
N ALA A 593 -7.61 8.51 1.24
CA ALA A 593 -8.93 9.09 1.25
C ALA A 593 -9.91 7.96 0.97
N ALA A 594 -10.89 7.84 1.84
CA ALA A 594 -11.96 6.89 1.67
C ALA A 594 -12.84 7.42 0.53
N VAL A 595 -12.35 7.24 -0.70
CA VAL A 595 -13.04 7.71 -1.89
C VAL A 595 -14.18 6.75 -2.13
N ASP A 596 -15.41 7.26 -2.15
CA ASP A 596 -16.54 6.46 -2.58
C ASP A 596 -16.29 6.06 -4.05
N PRO A 597 -16.28 4.76 -4.38
CA PRO A 597 -16.15 4.29 -5.75
C PRO A 597 -17.13 4.97 -6.73
N ASP A 598 -18.29 5.46 -6.27
CA ASP A 598 -19.26 6.21 -7.11
C ASP A 598 -18.92 7.70 -7.26
N ASP A 599 -18.25 8.30 -6.26
CA ASP A 599 -17.81 9.69 -6.32
C ASP A 599 -16.65 9.85 -7.30
N VAL A 600 -15.75 8.85 -7.41
CA VAL A 600 -14.70 8.81 -8.45
C VAL A 600 -15.33 8.87 -9.83
N GLU A 601 -16.39 8.09 -10.05
CA GLU A 601 -17.08 8.04 -11.35
C GLU A 601 -17.75 9.38 -11.68
N THR A 602 -18.50 9.95 -10.74
CA THR A 602 -19.20 11.24 -10.92
C THR A 602 -18.23 12.42 -11.04
N GLN A 603 -17.07 12.36 -10.37
CA GLN A 603 -16.05 13.42 -10.42
C GLN A 603 -15.15 13.31 -11.64
N MET A 604 -14.79 12.09 -12.08
CA MET A 604 -14.12 11.89 -13.36
C MET A 604 -15.02 12.34 -14.53
N GLU A 605 -16.34 12.14 -14.42
CA GLU A 605 -17.30 12.67 -15.39
C GLU A 605 -17.36 14.21 -15.35
N ALA A 606 -17.37 14.83 -14.17
CA ALA A 606 -17.39 16.29 -14.01
C ALA A 606 -16.07 16.97 -14.39
N GLU A 607 -14.92 16.37 -14.08
CA GLU A 607 -13.59 16.80 -14.52
C GLU A 607 -13.44 16.62 -16.04
N ALA A 608 -14.01 15.56 -16.62
CA ALA A 608 -14.05 15.37 -18.07
C ALA A 608 -15.01 16.35 -18.78
N GLU A 609 -16.09 16.79 -18.13
CA GLU A 609 -16.95 17.87 -18.64
C GLU A 609 -16.23 19.23 -18.53
N ALA A 610 -15.54 19.50 -17.42
CA ALA A 610 -14.77 20.73 -17.23
C ALA A 610 -13.54 20.82 -18.15
N GLU A 611 -12.86 19.71 -18.44
CA GLU A 611 -11.78 19.64 -19.43
C GLU A 611 -12.30 19.80 -20.86
N ALA A 612 -13.46 19.21 -21.19
CA ALA A 612 -14.09 19.42 -22.50
C ALA A 612 -14.57 20.88 -22.71
N GLU A 613 -14.95 21.57 -21.63
CA GLU A 613 -15.23 23.01 -21.67
C GLU A 613 -13.93 23.84 -21.77
N ALA A 614 -12.84 23.41 -21.09
CA ALA A 614 -11.54 24.08 -21.14
C ALA A 614 -10.80 23.92 -22.49
N GLU A 615 -11.04 22.84 -23.23
CA GLU A 615 -10.50 22.64 -24.59
C GLU A 615 -11.06 23.63 -25.64
N THR A 616 -12.12 24.38 -25.31
CA THR A 616 -12.69 25.40 -26.21
C THR A 616 -11.98 26.75 -26.12
N GLU A 617 -11.13 26.96 -25.11
CA GLU A 617 -10.38 28.20 -24.92
C GLU A 617 -8.93 27.87 -24.59
N THR A 618 -8.05 27.79 -25.60
CA THR A 618 -6.68 28.35 -25.61
C THR A 618 -5.90 27.78 -26.80
N GLN A 619 -5.94 28.50 -27.94
CA GLN A 619 -4.83 28.50 -28.89
C GLN A 619 -4.02 29.78 -28.64
N THR A 620 -2.70 29.70 -28.46
CA THR A 620 -1.66 30.59 -29.05
C THR A 620 -0.26 30.31 -28.46
N GLN A 621 0.59 29.74 -29.32
CA GLN A 621 2.03 29.99 -29.60
C GLN A 621 3.19 29.71 -28.60
N THR A 622 3.93 28.61 -28.92
CA THR A 622 5.30 28.56 -29.53
C THR A 622 6.61 28.76 -28.71
N GLN A 623 7.33 27.61 -28.60
CA GLN A 623 8.79 27.30 -28.69
C GLN A 623 9.85 27.79 -27.67
N VAL A 624 10.60 26.81 -27.11
CA VAL A 624 12.07 26.61 -27.31
C VAL A 624 12.38 25.09 -27.29
N GLN A 625 13.19 24.64 -28.26
CA GLN A 625 13.42 23.24 -28.64
C GLN A 625 14.65 22.58 -27.99
N THR A 626 14.53 21.26 -27.77
CA THR A 626 15.37 20.15 -28.31
C THR A 626 15.53 18.99 -27.31
N GLN A 627 15.29 19.20 -26.00
CA GLN A 627 14.97 18.09 -25.06
C GLN A 627 13.48 18.01 -24.72
N THR A 628 12.72 19.07 -25.02
CA THR A 628 11.29 19.20 -24.78
C THR A 628 10.45 18.38 -25.76
N GLN A 629 10.95 18.13 -26.98
CA GLN A 629 10.16 17.52 -28.07
C GLN A 629 9.75 16.07 -27.78
N THR A 630 10.66 15.23 -27.26
CA THR A 630 10.33 13.84 -26.90
C THR A 630 9.33 13.80 -25.75
N GLN A 631 9.46 14.69 -24.76
CA GLN A 631 8.53 14.77 -23.64
C GLN A 631 7.16 15.33 -24.04
N THR A 632 7.09 16.27 -24.99
CA THR A 632 5.81 16.80 -25.49
C THR A 632 5.08 15.81 -26.38
N LEU A 633 5.81 15.03 -27.19
CA LEU A 633 5.25 13.94 -28.00
C LEU A 633 4.66 12.83 -27.12
N ILE A 634 5.40 12.40 -26.10
CA ILE A 634 4.89 11.42 -25.15
C ILE A 634 3.64 11.95 -24.43
N LYS A 635 3.62 13.23 -24.03
CA LYS A 635 2.45 13.84 -23.38
C LYS A 635 1.21 13.90 -24.28
N THR A 636 1.36 14.35 -25.53
CA THR A 636 0.24 14.39 -26.49
C THR A 636 -0.28 12.99 -26.80
N GLN A 637 0.61 12.00 -26.92
CA GLN A 637 0.22 10.59 -27.09
C GLN A 637 -0.47 10.01 -25.84
N MET A 638 -0.07 10.44 -24.64
CA MET A 638 -0.76 10.09 -23.39
C MET A 638 -2.17 10.68 -23.32
N GLU A 639 -2.36 11.90 -23.82
CA GLU A 639 -3.67 12.56 -23.93
C GLU A 639 -4.55 11.82 -24.93
N ASP A 640 -4.03 11.46 -26.11
CA ASP A 640 -4.76 10.68 -27.13
C ASP A 640 -5.23 9.32 -26.62
N THR A 641 -4.37 8.60 -25.88
CA THR A 641 -4.75 7.30 -25.28
C THR A 641 -5.76 7.45 -24.15
N HIS A 642 -5.65 8.50 -23.33
CA HIS A 642 -6.70 8.84 -22.35
C HIS A 642 -8.01 9.19 -23.03
N GLN A 643 -7.98 9.95 -24.13
CA GLN A 643 -9.17 10.25 -24.94
C GLN A 643 -9.78 8.97 -25.53
N ARG A 644 -8.97 8.03 -26.02
CA ARG A 644 -9.46 6.72 -26.49
C ARG A 644 -10.11 5.90 -25.39
N LEU A 645 -9.51 5.83 -24.20
CA LEU A 645 -10.15 5.21 -23.03
C LEU A 645 -11.46 5.90 -22.66
N ARG A 646 -11.50 7.24 -22.71
CA ARG A 646 -12.73 8.01 -22.47
C ARG A 646 -13.81 7.65 -23.50
N MET A 647 -13.45 7.49 -24.77
CA MET A 647 -14.38 7.09 -25.83
C MET A 647 -14.90 5.66 -25.61
N VAL A 648 -14.03 4.71 -25.25
CA VAL A 648 -14.41 3.33 -24.91
C VAL A 648 -15.37 3.33 -23.71
N ARG A 649 -15.04 4.06 -22.64
CA ARG A 649 -15.82 4.12 -21.40
C ARG A 649 -17.19 4.80 -21.57
N LYS A 650 -17.29 5.87 -22.38
CA LYS A 650 -18.58 6.54 -22.66
C LYS A 650 -19.49 5.66 -23.51
N GLY A 651 -18.93 4.73 -24.29
CA GLY A 651 -19.64 3.90 -25.26
C GLY A 651 -20.35 4.72 -26.35
N ASN A 652 -21.00 4.05 -27.30
CA ASN A 652 -21.90 4.68 -28.28
C ASN A 652 -23.25 5.10 -27.66
N ARG A 653 -23.24 5.62 -26.41
CA ARG A 653 -24.40 6.30 -25.84
C ARG A 653 -24.58 7.61 -26.60
N GLY A 654 -25.27 7.52 -27.75
CA GLY A 654 -25.83 8.68 -28.42
C GLY A 654 -26.53 9.54 -27.36
N VAL A 655 -26.15 10.82 -27.34
CA VAL A 655 -26.60 11.88 -26.44
C VAL A 655 -28.08 11.75 -26.09
N ARG A 656 -28.41 10.93 -25.08
CA ARG A 656 -29.72 10.98 -24.45
C ARG A 656 -29.61 12.08 -23.41
N ALA A 657 -29.79 13.32 -23.89
CA ALA A 657 -29.70 14.51 -23.06
C ALA A 657 -30.44 14.25 -21.73
N PRO A 658 -29.80 14.47 -20.57
CA PRO A 658 -30.44 14.22 -19.29
C PRO A 658 -31.76 14.99 -19.28
N LYS A 659 -32.87 14.30 -18.96
CA LYS A 659 -34.20 14.93 -18.85
C LYS A 659 -34.03 16.21 -18.03
N LYS A 660 -34.32 17.39 -18.60
CA LYS A 660 -34.11 18.70 -17.96
C LYS A 660 -34.97 18.77 -16.69
N LYS A 661 -34.41 18.36 -15.55
CA LYS A 661 -35.04 18.52 -14.23
C LYS A 661 -35.12 20.01 -13.90
N GLY A 662 -36.24 20.44 -13.33
CA GLY A 662 -36.45 21.82 -12.87
C GLY A 662 -35.38 22.28 -11.88
N ARG A 663 -35.07 23.59 -11.85
CA ARG A 663 -33.98 24.16 -11.04
C ARG A 663 -34.15 23.88 -9.54
N LEU A 664 -35.38 23.95 -9.02
CA LEU A 664 -35.68 23.65 -7.61
C LEU A 664 -35.45 22.16 -7.29
N THR A 665 -35.95 21.24 -8.11
CA THR A 665 -35.72 19.80 -7.93
C THR A 665 -34.24 19.46 -8.02
N ARG A 666 -33.49 20.14 -8.89
CA ARG A 666 -32.03 19.98 -8.99
C ARG A 666 -31.31 20.49 -7.76
N ALA A 667 -31.72 21.63 -7.21
CA ALA A 667 -31.17 22.17 -5.97
C ALA A 667 -31.49 21.24 -4.78
N VAL A 668 -32.74 20.82 -4.60
CA VAL A 668 -33.15 19.92 -3.51
C VAL A 668 -32.46 18.56 -3.60
N VAL A 669 -32.47 17.93 -4.79
CA VAL A 669 -31.76 16.65 -5.00
C VAL A 669 -30.26 16.82 -4.86
N GLY A 670 -29.70 17.95 -5.30
CA GLY A 670 -28.29 18.29 -5.14
C GLY A 670 -27.90 18.42 -3.67
N THR A 671 -28.64 19.20 -2.88
CA THR A 671 -28.43 19.37 -1.44
C THR A 671 -28.63 18.05 -0.70
N TYR A 672 -29.66 17.28 -1.04
CA TYR A 672 -29.91 15.96 -0.45
C TYR A 672 -28.75 15.00 -0.73
N ARG A 673 -28.28 14.92 -1.98
CA ARG A 673 -27.12 14.11 -2.35
C ARG A 673 -25.84 14.61 -1.68
N TRP A 674 -25.66 15.92 -1.53
CA TRP A 674 -24.49 16.49 -0.87
C TRP A 674 -24.46 16.17 0.63
N LEU A 675 -25.61 16.23 1.30
CA LEU A 675 -25.76 16.01 2.75
C LEU A 675 -25.73 14.52 3.12
N PHE A 676 -26.30 13.65 2.28
CA PHE A 676 -26.39 12.20 2.52
C PHE A 676 -25.42 11.34 1.68
N ASN A 677 -24.47 11.95 0.96
CA ASN A 677 -23.32 11.23 0.44
C ASN A 677 -22.52 10.61 1.62
N PRO A 678 -21.82 9.47 1.46
CA PRO A 678 -20.98 8.86 2.49
C PRO A 678 -20.14 9.85 3.32
N GLY A 679 -19.54 10.88 2.69
CA GLY A 679 -18.80 11.91 3.40
C GLY A 679 -19.66 12.86 4.23
N GLY A 680 -20.90 13.10 3.80
CA GLY A 680 -21.90 13.88 4.54
C GLY A 680 -22.44 13.10 5.73
N ILE A 681 -22.68 11.80 5.57
CA ILE A 681 -23.06 10.90 6.67
C ILE A 681 -21.96 10.84 7.74
N TYR A 682 -20.70 10.73 7.34
CA TYR A 682 -19.56 10.79 8.27
C TYR A 682 -19.52 12.13 9.04
N ALA A 683 -19.65 13.26 8.33
CA ALA A 683 -19.67 14.57 8.97
C ALA A 683 -20.87 14.77 9.90
N LEU A 684 -22.05 14.23 9.53
CA LEU A 684 -23.25 14.25 10.36
C LEU A 684 -23.07 13.44 11.64
N ARG A 685 -22.45 12.26 11.59
CA ARG A 685 -22.10 11.45 12.77
C ARG A 685 -21.21 12.21 13.75
N MET A 686 -20.18 12.90 13.23
CA MET A 686 -19.30 13.75 14.04
C MET A 686 -20.08 14.85 14.78
N VAL A 687 -21.03 15.50 14.11
CA VAL A 687 -21.88 16.52 14.74
C VAL A 687 -22.81 15.90 15.79
N ILE A 688 -23.50 14.81 15.46
CA ILE A 688 -24.45 14.14 16.37
C ILE A 688 -23.75 13.70 17.67
N VAL A 689 -22.58 13.06 17.56
CA VAL A 689 -21.86 12.61 18.76
C VAL A 689 -21.38 13.78 19.61
N THR A 690 -20.98 14.88 18.97
CA THR A 690 -20.51 16.09 19.65
C THR A 690 -21.66 16.70 20.45
N ILE A 691 -22.82 16.88 19.82
CA ILE A 691 -24.02 17.41 20.49
C ILE A 691 -24.40 16.50 21.66
N ALA A 692 -24.52 15.20 21.43
CA ALA A 692 -24.96 14.25 22.45
C ALA A 692 -24.09 14.28 23.73
N LEU A 693 -22.77 14.37 23.59
CA LEU A 693 -21.84 14.39 24.73
C LEU A 693 -21.60 15.77 25.32
N SER A 694 -21.86 16.85 24.59
CA SER A 694 -21.66 18.22 25.09
C SER A 694 -22.90 18.80 25.79
N ILE A 695 -24.12 18.28 25.54
CA ILE A 695 -25.36 18.74 26.19
C ILE A 695 -25.24 18.89 27.71
N PRO A 696 -24.65 17.93 28.46
CA PRO A 696 -24.55 18.06 29.92
C PRO A 696 -23.76 19.29 30.39
N SER A 697 -22.86 19.84 29.57
CA SER A 697 -22.14 21.08 29.89
C SER A 697 -23.02 22.33 29.81
N SER A 698 -24.13 22.25 29.09
CA SER A 698 -24.97 23.39 28.72
C SER A 698 -26.29 23.46 29.48
N LEU A 699 -26.54 22.50 30.38
CA LEU A 699 -27.69 22.48 31.28
C LEU A 699 -27.25 22.86 32.70
N PRO A 700 -27.88 23.85 33.36
CA PRO A 700 -27.49 24.29 34.71
C PRO A 700 -27.51 23.16 35.75
N SER A 701 -28.38 22.16 35.60
CA SER A 701 -28.46 21.03 36.53
C SER A 701 -27.31 20.02 36.42
N THR A 702 -26.62 19.97 35.27
CA THR A 702 -25.57 18.97 34.98
C THR A 702 -24.21 19.59 34.68
N ALA A 703 -24.13 20.91 34.48
CA ALA A 703 -22.91 21.63 34.12
C ALA A 703 -21.79 21.41 35.16
N GLY A 704 -22.09 21.56 36.45
CA GLY A 704 -21.13 21.34 37.53
C GLY A 704 -20.48 19.96 37.49
N PHE A 705 -21.28 18.91 37.27
CA PHE A 705 -20.79 17.53 37.11
C PHE A 705 -19.85 17.40 35.90
N PHE A 706 -20.24 17.97 34.76
CA PHE A 706 -19.45 17.90 33.53
C PHE A 706 -18.07 18.57 33.69
N TYR A 707 -17.99 19.76 34.29
CA TYR A 707 -16.70 20.45 34.48
C TYR A 707 -15.86 19.83 35.58
N ARG A 708 -16.48 19.33 36.66
CA ARG A 708 -15.77 18.65 37.76
C ARG A 708 -15.07 17.38 37.29
N GLU A 709 -15.72 16.58 36.45
CA GLU A 709 -15.15 15.33 35.94
C GLU A 709 -14.41 15.50 34.60
N LYS A 710 -14.25 16.74 34.10
CA LYS A 710 -13.59 17.05 32.81
C LYS A 710 -14.19 16.29 31.62
N GLY A 711 -15.52 16.34 31.49
CA GLY A 711 -16.31 15.69 30.45
C GLY A 711 -15.91 16.04 29.00
N ILE A 712 -15.17 17.14 28.80
CA ILE A 712 -14.59 17.51 27.50
C ILE A 712 -13.74 16.39 26.89
N TRP A 713 -13.07 15.59 27.72
CA TRP A 713 -12.29 14.46 27.21
C TRP A 713 -13.17 13.34 26.65
N ALA A 714 -14.38 13.13 27.16
CA ALA A 714 -15.31 12.16 26.56
C ALA A 714 -15.73 12.61 25.16
N VAL A 715 -15.97 13.91 24.96
CA VAL A 715 -16.29 14.52 23.65
C VAL A 715 -15.14 14.29 22.66
N ILE A 716 -13.92 14.69 23.03
CA ILE A 716 -12.71 14.51 22.20
C ILE A 716 -12.47 13.03 21.89
N MET A 717 -12.65 12.14 22.86
CA MET A 717 -12.46 10.70 22.65
C MET A 717 -13.48 10.13 21.67
N ALA A 718 -14.75 10.51 21.77
CA ALA A 718 -15.78 10.04 20.85
C ALA A 718 -15.52 10.51 19.41
N GLN A 719 -15.24 11.80 19.22
CA GLN A 719 -14.95 12.38 17.91
C GLN A 719 -13.69 11.79 17.26
N THR A 720 -12.61 11.62 18.03
CA THR A 720 -11.38 11.04 17.48
C THR A 720 -11.50 9.54 17.22
N CYS A 721 -12.42 8.84 17.89
CA CYS A 721 -12.68 7.42 17.70
C CYS A 721 -13.56 7.14 16.48
N LEU A 722 -14.44 8.07 16.08
CA LEU A 722 -15.22 7.93 14.86
C LEU A 722 -14.30 7.87 13.63
N LEU A 723 -14.47 6.80 12.86
CA LEU A 723 -13.76 6.54 11.61
C LEU A 723 -14.77 6.27 10.50
N MET A 724 -14.32 6.37 9.25
CA MET A 724 -15.22 6.21 8.11
C MET A 724 -15.72 4.77 7.95
N TYR A 725 -14.85 3.78 8.20
CA TYR A 725 -15.15 2.37 8.01
C TYR A 725 -15.29 1.62 9.34
N MET A 726 -16.14 0.59 9.37
CA MET A 726 -16.38 -0.20 10.60
C MET A 726 -15.20 -1.07 11.04
N ALA A 727 -14.48 -1.71 10.11
CA ALA A 727 -13.30 -2.50 10.44
C ALA A 727 -12.25 -1.65 11.18
N ASP A 728 -11.93 -0.48 10.62
CA ASP A 728 -11.00 0.48 11.24
C ASP A 728 -11.50 0.97 12.60
N PHE A 729 -12.80 1.26 12.70
CA PHE A 729 -13.43 1.69 13.95
C PHE A 729 -13.31 0.63 15.05
N THR A 730 -13.60 -0.63 14.75
CA THR A 730 -13.59 -1.72 15.74
C THR A 730 -12.17 -2.01 16.22
N PHE A 731 -11.22 -2.06 15.29
CA PHE A 731 -9.80 -2.20 15.62
C PHE A 731 -9.28 -1.00 16.42
N SER A 732 -9.66 0.22 16.03
CA SER A 732 -9.36 1.46 16.78
C SER A 732 -9.91 1.38 18.21
N LEU A 733 -11.16 0.96 18.40
CA LEU A 733 -11.79 0.84 19.71
C LEU A 733 -11.00 -0.08 20.65
N ALA A 734 -10.68 -1.30 20.17
CA ALA A 734 -9.90 -2.27 20.95
C ALA A 734 -8.49 -1.76 21.25
N SER A 735 -7.81 -1.23 20.23
CA SER A 735 -6.42 -0.78 20.33
C SER A 735 -6.26 0.45 21.24
N ARG A 736 -7.19 1.40 21.19
CA ARG A 736 -7.23 2.58 22.07
C ARG A 736 -7.64 2.22 23.50
N GLY A 737 -8.55 1.26 23.66
CA GLY A 737 -8.93 0.73 24.98
C GLY A 737 -7.71 0.12 25.68
N LEU A 738 -7.00 -0.78 24.99
CA LEU A 738 -5.77 -1.37 25.51
C LEU A 738 -4.68 -0.32 25.76
N GLY A 739 -4.49 0.62 24.83
CA GLY A 739 -3.52 1.71 24.99
C GLY A 739 -3.82 2.62 26.19
N THR A 740 -5.09 2.91 26.48
CA THR A 740 -5.50 3.71 27.64
C THR A 740 -5.17 2.99 28.96
N VAL A 741 -5.40 1.68 29.04
CA VAL A 741 -5.07 0.87 30.22
C VAL A 741 -3.56 0.81 30.43
N ILE A 742 -2.79 0.48 29.38
CA ILE A 742 -1.32 0.40 29.47
C ILE A 742 -0.71 1.76 29.82
N GLY A 743 -1.11 2.82 29.11
CA GLY A 743 -0.64 4.18 29.38
C GLY A 743 -1.03 4.66 30.77
N GLY A 744 -2.20 4.22 31.24
CA GLY A 744 -2.71 4.42 32.58
C GLY A 744 -1.80 3.87 33.67
N VAL A 745 -1.49 2.57 33.55
CA VAL A 745 -0.60 1.85 34.48
C VAL A 745 0.80 2.46 34.47
N LEU A 746 1.36 2.73 33.29
CA LEU A 746 2.68 3.36 33.17
C LEU A 746 2.71 4.76 33.79
N GLY A 747 1.64 5.54 33.64
CA GLY A 747 1.50 6.87 34.23
C GLY A 747 1.47 6.81 35.76
N MET A 748 0.72 5.86 36.33
CA MET A 748 0.71 5.62 37.78
C MET A 748 2.09 5.19 38.30
N VAL A 749 2.74 4.26 37.60
CA VAL A 749 4.10 3.80 37.98
C VAL A 749 5.08 4.98 37.96
N ALA A 750 5.06 5.81 36.92
CA ALA A 750 5.92 6.98 36.83
C ALA A 750 5.68 7.99 37.96
N TRP A 751 4.41 8.25 38.27
CA TRP A 751 4.00 9.13 39.36
C TRP A 751 4.51 8.60 40.69
N TYR A 752 4.13 7.39 41.10
CA TYR A 752 4.50 6.85 42.41
C TYR A 752 6.00 6.60 42.55
N ALA A 753 6.71 6.25 41.47
CA ALA A 753 8.17 6.11 41.49
C ALA A 753 8.90 7.46 41.59
N GLY A 754 8.38 8.53 40.96
CA GLY A 754 9.04 9.84 40.92
C GLY A 754 8.65 10.77 42.08
N SER A 755 7.46 10.59 42.65
CA SER A 755 6.87 11.46 43.67
C SER A 755 6.59 10.76 45.02
N GLY A 756 6.63 9.43 45.07
CA GLY A 756 6.17 8.68 46.24
C GLY A 756 4.70 8.96 46.54
N SER A 757 4.39 9.26 47.81
CA SER A 757 3.07 9.75 48.26
C SER A 757 3.02 11.28 48.46
N GLY A 758 4.06 12.00 48.03
CA GLY A 758 4.23 13.42 48.30
C GLY A 758 3.73 14.34 47.17
N VAL A 759 4.07 15.62 47.28
CA VAL A 759 3.70 16.71 46.35
C VAL A 759 4.48 16.68 45.01
N GLY A 760 5.36 15.70 44.80
CA GLY A 760 6.16 15.55 43.59
C GLY A 760 7.57 16.14 43.68
N ASN A 761 8.59 15.33 43.38
CA ASN A 761 9.97 15.81 43.21
C ASN A 761 10.24 16.08 41.70
N PRO A 762 10.56 17.33 41.29
CA PRO A 762 10.83 17.65 39.88
C PRO A 762 11.91 16.77 39.25
N PHE A 763 12.99 16.46 39.98
CA PHE A 763 14.10 15.65 39.46
C PHE A 763 13.74 14.18 39.36
N GLY A 764 13.01 13.66 40.37
CA GLY A 764 12.50 12.29 40.36
C GLY A 764 11.52 12.06 39.22
N MET A 765 10.57 12.98 39.05
CA MET A 765 9.59 12.95 37.94
C MET A 765 10.27 13.10 36.58
N GLY A 766 11.27 13.96 36.46
CA GLY A 766 12.07 14.11 35.25
C GLY A 766 12.80 12.83 34.85
N ALA A 767 13.33 12.07 35.82
CA ALA A 767 14.04 10.83 35.57
C ALA A 767 13.10 9.66 35.22
N THR A 768 12.01 9.49 35.99
CA THR A 768 11.04 8.40 35.75
C THR A 768 10.31 8.55 34.42
N THR A 769 9.93 9.78 34.07
CA THR A 769 9.34 10.06 32.75
C THR A 769 10.32 9.91 31.61
N ALA A 770 11.61 10.22 31.79
CA ALA A 770 12.63 10.01 30.76
C ALA A 770 12.73 8.55 30.32
N VAL A 771 12.78 7.63 31.29
CA VAL A 771 12.91 6.18 31.03
C VAL A 771 11.70 5.65 30.29
N ILE A 772 10.49 6.00 30.76
CA ILE A 772 9.25 5.53 30.13
C ILE A 772 9.04 6.19 28.76
N ALA A 773 9.45 7.45 28.58
CA ALA A 773 9.37 8.13 27.29
C ALA A 773 10.22 7.46 26.20
N VAL A 774 11.39 6.86 26.54
CA VAL A 774 12.16 6.05 25.56
C VAL A 774 11.32 4.88 25.07
N MET A 775 10.70 4.14 25.99
CA MET A 775 9.87 2.98 25.67
C MET A 775 8.65 3.36 24.81
N LEU A 776 7.93 4.42 25.21
CA LEU A 776 6.77 4.92 24.47
C LEU A 776 7.15 5.42 23.07
N MET A 777 8.30 6.10 22.95
CA MET A 777 8.78 6.56 21.66
C MET A 777 9.22 5.40 20.76
N TRP A 778 9.87 4.38 21.32
CA TRP A 778 10.22 3.16 20.59
C TRP A 778 8.96 2.48 20.02
N TRP A 779 7.93 2.31 20.84
CA TRP A 779 6.64 1.80 20.40
C TRP A 779 6.03 2.66 19.30
N ARG A 780 6.07 3.99 19.44
CA ARG A 780 5.53 4.92 18.45
C ARG A 780 6.24 4.87 17.08
N LEU A 781 7.54 4.56 17.06
CA LEU A 781 8.36 4.56 15.85
C LEU A 781 8.35 3.22 15.11
N TYR A 782 8.35 2.09 15.84
CA TYR A 782 8.60 0.76 15.26
C TYR A 782 7.43 -0.22 15.35
N LEU A 783 6.34 0.12 16.03
CA LEU A 783 5.12 -0.69 15.91
C LEU A 783 4.53 -0.57 14.50
N PRO A 784 3.88 -1.62 13.98
CA PRO A 784 3.15 -1.57 12.73
C PRO A 784 2.19 -0.37 12.67
N ALA A 785 2.05 0.25 11.50
CA ALA A 785 1.25 1.47 11.33
C ALA A 785 -0.20 1.31 11.83
N ALA A 786 -0.78 0.10 11.75
CA ALA A 786 -2.08 -0.20 12.34
C ALA A 786 -2.14 0.12 13.85
N LEU A 787 -1.09 -0.23 14.61
CA LEU A 787 -1.01 0.01 16.06
C LEU A 787 -0.53 1.42 16.43
N ALA A 788 -0.29 2.31 15.44
CA ALA A 788 0.14 3.67 15.70
C ALA A 788 -0.85 4.42 16.61
N GLN A 789 -2.16 4.26 16.38
CA GLN A 789 -3.18 4.88 17.24
C GLN A 789 -3.12 4.40 18.69
N ALA A 790 -2.84 3.11 18.92
CA ALA A 790 -2.66 2.56 20.26
C ALA A 790 -1.44 3.17 20.97
N SER A 791 -0.32 3.30 20.26
CA SER A 791 0.90 3.89 20.82
C SER A 791 0.71 5.37 21.19
N ILE A 792 0.01 6.14 20.34
CA ILE A 792 -0.32 7.54 20.59
C ILE A 792 -1.25 7.66 21.79
N MET A 793 -2.27 6.80 21.91
CA MET A 793 -3.17 6.81 23.06
C MET A 793 -2.50 6.38 24.37
N THR A 794 -1.57 5.43 24.29
CA THR A 794 -0.75 5.01 25.44
C THR A 794 0.08 6.19 25.93
N ALA A 795 0.76 6.89 25.02
CA ALA A 795 1.60 8.04 25.36
C ALA A 795 0.78 9.25 25.82
N SER A 796 -0.37 9.54 25.20
CA SER A 796 -1.22 10.64 25.61
C SER A 796 -1.84 10.42 26.99
N THR A 797 -2.30 9.20 27.28
CA THR A 797 -2.85 8.83 28.59
C THR A 797 -1.78 8.89 29.68
N PHE A 798 -0.57 8.40 29.38
CA PHE A 798 0.59 8.55 30.25
C PHE A 798 0.86 10.03 30.60
N MET A 799 0.94 10.89 29.58
CA MET A 799 1.21 12.32 29.77
C MET A 799 0.09 13.04 30.54
N LEU A 800 -1.17 12.67 30.31
CA LEU A 800 -2.31 13.25 31.03
C LEU A 800 -2.30 12.91 32.51
N ILE A 801 -1.98 11.67 32.87
CA ILE A 801 -1.93 11.26 34.29
C ILE A 801 -0.80 11.99 35.01
N VAL A 802 0.38 12.06 34.41
CA VAL A 802 1.52 12.78 34.97
C VAL A 802 1.24 14.28 35.07
N GLY A 803 0.70 14.88 34.00
CA GLY A 803 0.36 16.31 33.95
C GLY A 803 -0.67 16.70 35.00
N TYR A 804 -1.83 16.04 35.03
CA TYR A 804 -2.88 16.37 36.01
C TYR A 804 -2.48 16.11 37.45
N SER A 805 -1.69 15.05 37.71
CA SER A 805 -1.20 14.79 39.07
C SER A 805 -0.23 15.88 39.53
N TRP A 806 0.56 16.45 38.63
CA TRP A 806 1.45 17.58 38.93
C TRP A 806 0.66 18.88 39.12
N ASP A 807 -0.29 19.17 38.23
CA ASP A 807 -1.11 20.37 38.27
C ASP A 807 -1.93 20.48 39.57
N GLN A 808 -2.32 19.34 40.17
CA GLN A 808 -3.08 19.28 41.41
C GLN A 808 -2.46 20.09 42.57
N TYR A 809 -1.13 20.14 42.64
CA TYR A 809 -0.40 20.82 43.72
C TYR A 809 0.20 22.17 43.30
N HIS A 810 0.32 22.43 41.99
CA HIS A 810 1.07 23.57 41.46
C HIS A 810 0.18 24.62 40.78
N LEU A 811 -1.06 24.27 40.42
CA LEU A 811 -2.04 25.16 39.80
C LEU A 811 -3.36 25.11 40.58
N VAL A 812 -3.90 26.29 40.91
CA VAL A 812 -5.20 26.40 41.59
C VAL A 812 -6.30 26.39 40.53
N GLN A 813 -7.03 25.27 40.39
CA GLN A 813 -8.12 25.15 39.42
C GLN A 813 -9.30 24.31 39.94
N TYR A 814 -10.52 24.71 39.57
CA TYR A 814 -11.73 23.92 39.77
C TYR A 814 -11.74 22.62 38.94
N GLY A 815 -12.22 21.52 39.54
CA GLY A 815 -12.45 20.23 38.87
C GLY A 815 -11.18 19.45 38.53
N GLN A 816 -10.10 19.54 39.30
CA GLN A 816 -8.93 18.70 39.06
C GLN A 816 -9.24 17.21 39.38
N PRO A 817 -8.84 16.26 38.52
CA PRO A 817 -9.26 14.87 38.62
C PRO A 817 -8.64 14.12 39.81
N GLY A 818 -7.57 14.64 40.42
CA GLY A 818 -6.86 14.05 41.55
C GLY A 818 -5.43 13.67 41.21
N VAL A 819 -4.87 12.72 41.96
CA VAL A 819 -3.48 12.24 41.80
C VAL A 819 -3.43 10.75 41.50
N GLY A 820 -2.50 10.33 40.63
CA GLY A 820 -2.20 8.93 40.35
C GLY A 820 -3.43 8.08 39.99
N TYR A 821 -3.81 7.18 40.90
CA TYR A 821 -4.95 6.27 40.73
C TYR A 821 -6.31 6.98 40.49
N GLN A 822 -6.57 8.09 41.20
CA GLN A 822 -7.82 8.84 41.03
C GLN A 822 -7.94 9.40 39.61
N THR A 823 -6.84 9.93 39.08
CA THR A 823 -6.76 10.43 37.70
C THR A 823 -6.91 9.30 36.69
N PHE A 824 -6.31 8.14 36.95
CA PHE A 824 -6.38 6.99 36.07
C PHE A 824 -7.80 6.46 35.89
N TRP A 825 -8.53 6.14 36.96
CA TRP A 825 -9.86 5.53 36.81
C TRP A 825 -10.87 6.52 36.22
N LYS A 826 -10.81 7.80 36.61
CA LYS A 826 -11.66 8.86 36.02
C LYS A 826 -11.40 8.99 34.53
N ARG A 827 -10.12 8.94 34.12
CA ARG A 827 -9.73 8.95 32.70
C ARG A 827 -10.29 7.72 31.97
N LEU A 828 -10.17 6.54 32.55
CA LEU A 828 -10.67 5.31 31.95
C LEU A 828 -12.18 5.38 31.70
N VAL A 829 -12.95 5.88 32.67
CA VAL A 829 -14.40 6.02 32.53
C VAL A 829 -14.78 7.05 31.45
N MET A 830 -14.09 8.17 31.36
CA MET A 830 -14.32 9.16 30.29
C MET A 830 -14.06 8.59 28.89
N VAL A 831 -13.04 7.74 28.77
CA VAL A 831 -12.75 7.02 27.51
C VAL A 831 -13.86 6.02 27.18
N LEU A 832 -14.32 5.23 28.16
CA LEU A 832 -15.41 4.26 27.97
C LEU A 832 -16.74 4.92 27.58
N ILE A 833 -17.07 6.08 28.17
CA ILE A 833 -18.25 6.87 27.79
C ILE A 833 -18.13 7.36 26.34
N GLY A 834 -16.97 7.89 25.95
CA GLY A 834 -16.72 8.32 24.57
C GLY A 834 -16.83 7.16 23.57
N PHE A 835 -16.33 5.98 23.95
CA PHE A 835 -16.43 4.75 23.16
C PHE A 835 -17.87 4.27 22.99
N ALA A 836 -18.66 4.25 24.07
CA ALA A 836 -20.07 3.87 24.01
C ALA A 836 -20.86 4.81 23.09
N ALA A 837 -20.66 6.13 23.22
CA ALA A 837 -21.33 7.11 22.37
C ALA A 837 -20.92 6.98 20.89
N ALA A 838 -19.62 6.82 20.61
CA ALA A 838 -19.13 6.63 19.25
C ALA A 838 -19.69 5.33 18.63
N PHE A 839 -19.77 4.25 19.39
CA PHE A 839 -20.34 2.97 18.94
C PHE A 839 -21.81 3.10 18.54
N ILE A 840 -22.62 3.75 19.37
CA ILE A 840 -24.05 3.98 19.10
C ILE A 840 -24.23 4.78 17.79
N VAL A 841 -23.49 5.89 17.65
CA VAL A 841 -23.59 6.79 16.48
C VAL A 841 -23.04 6.13 15.20
N GLN A 842 -22.06 5.24 15.32
CA GLN A 842 -21.48 4.56 14.16
C GLN A 842 -22.42 3.48 13.59
N ILE A 843 -23.22 2.83 14.43
CA ILE A 843 -24.21 1.81 14.00
C ILE A 843 -25.43 2.45 13.34
N PHE A 844 -25.93 3.55 13.89
CA PHE A 844 -27.11 4.23 13.36
C PHE A 844 -26.76 5.17 12.18
N PRO A 845 -27.59 5.31 11.13
CA PRO A 845 -28.74 4.49 10.73
C PRO A 845 -28.37 3.23 9.93
N LYS A 846 -27.17 3.16 9.33
CA LYS A 846 -26.62 1.95 8.70
C LYS A 846 -25.10 1.88 8.95
N PRO A 847 -24.53 0.75 9.40
CA PRO A 847 -23.10 0.63 9.61
C PRO A 847 -22.35 0.81 8.28
N PRO A 848 -21.29 1.64 8.24
CA PRO A 848 -20.46 1.75 7.05
C PRO A 848 -19.60 0.49 6.92
N SER A 849 -20.00 -0.43 6.05
CA SER A 849 -19.27 -1.69 5.83
C SER A 849 -18.05 -1.47 4.94
N ALA A 850 -16.89 -1.92 5.41
CA ALA A 850 -15.67 -1.90 4.60
C ALA A 850 -15.71 -3.01 3.54
N THR A 851 -16.30 -4.17 3.85
CA THR A 851 -16.44 -5.29 2.88
C THR A 851 -17.18 -4.84 1.62
N ARG A 852 -18.27 -4.08 1.78
CA ARG A 852 -19.04 -3.52 0.64
C ARG A 852 -18.25 -2.48 -0.15
N HIS A 853 -17.44 -1.67 0.52
CA HIS A 853 -16.57 -0.70 -0.17
C HIS A 853 -15.50 -1.42 -0.98
N VAL A 854 -14.84 -2.42 -0.39
CA VAL A 854 -13.83 -3.23 -1.06
C VAL A 854 -14.43 -4.01 -2.23
N SER A 855 -15.56 -4.69 -2.06
CA SER A 855 -16.19 -5.49 -3.14
C SER A 855 -16.57 -4.60 -4.32
N LYS A 856 -17.12 -3.42 -4.03
CA LYS A 856 -17.47 -2.41 -5.04
C LYS A 856 -16.25 -1.77 -5.69
N SER A 857 -15.18 -1.56 -4.93
CA SER A 857 -13.90 -1.12 -5.47
C SER A 857 -13.35 -2.17 -6.42
N LEU A 858 -13.27 -3.45 -6.02
CA LEU A 858 -12.85 -4.55 -6.89
C LEU A 858 -13.72 -4.65 -8.15
N ALA A 859 -15.04 -4.49 -8.03
CA ALA A 859 -15.93 -4.42 -9.20
C ALA A 859 -15.54 -3.30 -10.16
N ASN A 860 -15.24 -2.10 -9.65
CA ASN A 860 -14.77 -0.99 -10.49
C ASN A 860 -13.41 -1.27 -11.13
N HIS A 861 -12.51 -1.98 -10.44
CA HIS A 861 -11.24 -2.41 -11.02
C HIS A 861 -11.45 -3.45 -12.12
N VAL A 862 -12.37 -4.42 -11.95
CA VAL A 862 -12.75 -5.38 -13.01
C VAL A 862 -13.32 -4.65 -14.22
N ARG A 863 -14.14 -3.61 -14.02
CA ARG A 863 -14.60 -2.74 -15.12
C ARG A 863 -13.42 -2.05 -15.83
N SER A 864 -12.48 -1.47 -15.07
CA SER A 864 -11.27 -0.87 -15.66
C SER A 864 -10.44 -1.88 -16.43
N LEU A 865 -10.34 -3.14 -15.97
CA LEU A 865 -9.67 -4.22 -16.69
C LEU A 865 -10.41 -4.56 -17.99
N ASN A 866 -11.74 -4.55 -17.99
CA ASN A 866 -12.54 -4.74 -19.20
C ASN A 866 -12.31 -3.59 -20.21
N ASP A 867 -12.22 -2.34 -19.73
CA ASP A 867 -11.87 -1.19 -20.57
C ASP A 867 -10.45 -1.29 -21.13
N HIS A 868 -9.48 -1.77 -20.33
CA HIS A 868 -8.11 -2.02 -20.80
C HIS A 868 -8.05 -3.15 -21.83
N TYR A 869 -8.84 -4.21 -21.66
CA TYR A 869 -8.98 -5.27 -22.64
C TYR A 869 -9.60 -4.75 -23.95
N ALA A 870 -10.63 -3.91 -23.87
CA ALA A 870 -11.19 -3.25 -25.05
C ALA A 870 -10.17 -2.35 -25.76
N LEU A 871 -9.36 -1.60 -25.02
CA LEU A 871 -8.28 -0.79 -25.59
C LEU A 871 -7.21 -1.66 -26.24
N LEU A 872 -6.82 -2.77 -25.61
CA LEU A 872 -5.92 -3.75 -26.17
C LEU A 872 -6.46 -4.25 -27.51
N ILE A 873 -7.69 -4.75 -27.56
CA ILE A 873 -8.30 -5.21 -28.82
C ILE A 873 -8.29 -4.09 -29.87
N SER A 874 -8.61 -2.85 -29.48
CA SER A 874 -8.59 -1.73 -30.41
C SER A 874 -7.21 -1.49 -31.00
N GLN A 875 -6.12 -1.62 -30.23
CA GLN A 875 -4.76 -1.44 -30.73
C GLN A 875 -4.35 -2.59 -31.65
N TRP A 876 -4.63 -3.82 -31.23
CA TRP A 876 -4.29 -5.03 -31.98
C TRP A 876 -5.13 -5.18 -33.26
N SER A 877 -6.37 -4.66 -33.31
CA SER A 877 -7.22 -4.69 -34.50
C SER A 877 -6.76 -3.72 -35.60
N HIS A 878 -6.08 -2.61 -35.24
CA HIS A 878 -5.60 -1.63 -36.22
C HIS A 878 -4.41 -2.15 -37.04
N CYS A 879 -3.65 -3.12 -36.53
CA CYS A 879 -2.56 -3.75 -37.28
C CYS A 879 -3.05 -4.70 -38.39
N GLY A 880 -4.29 -5.18 -38.32
CA GLY A 880 -4.86 -6.08 -39.33
C GLY A 880 -5.45 -5.39 -40.57
N ARG A 881 -5.47 -4.04 -40.64
CA ARG A 881 -6.24 -3.30 -41.66
C ARG A 881 -5.41 -2.50 -42.67
N ASN A 882 -4.08 -2.45 -42.54
CA ASN A 882 -3.22 -1.58 -43.35
C ASN A 882 -2.28 -2.38 -44.28
N ASP A 883 -2.77 -2.73 -45.48
CA ASP A 883 -1.98 -3.21 -46.62
C ASP A 883 -1.30 -2.07 -47.43
N GLN A 884 -1.01 -0.91 -46.82
CA GLN A 884 -0.35 0.20 -47.54
C GLN A 884 1.03 0.54 -46.98
N GLN A 885 2.06 0.18 -47.76
CA GLN A 885 3.50 0.21 -47.45
C GLN A 885 4.13 1.60 -47.19
N HIS A 886 3.38 2.72 -47.19
CA HIS A 886 3.96 4.07 -47.14
C HIS A 886 3.90 4.82 -45.78
N GLN A 887 3.46 4.21 -44.67
CA GLN A 887 3.37 4.90 -43.35
C GLN A 887 4.21 4.31 -42.20
N GLN A 888 5.19 3.44 -42.51
CA GLN A 888 5.90 2.64 -41.50
C GLN A 888 6.73 3.44 -40.46
N GLN A 889 7.32 4.58 -40.82
CA GLN A 889 8.18 5.34 -39.89
C GLN A 889 7.42 6.24 -38.89
N HIS A 890 6.26 6.81 -39.26
CA HIS A 890 5.48 7.64 -38.34
C HIS A 890 4.62 6.80 -37.37
N GLN A 891 4.21 5.59 -37.75
CA GLN A 891 3.40 4.70 -36.89
C GLN A 891 4.21 4.03 -35.76
N GLN A 892 5.48 3.70 -35.97
CA GLN A 892 6.29 3.04 -34.95
C GLN A 892 6.59 3.94 -33.74
N HIS A 893 6.75 5.26 -33.95
CA HIS A 893 6.86 6.24 -32.86
C HIS A 893 5.50 6.56 -32.18
N GLN A 894 4.37 6.40 -32.89
CA GLN A 894 3.02 6.55 -32.30
C GLN A 894 2.63 5.35 -31.42
N ASN A 895 3.00 4.13 -31.82
CA ASN A 895 2.73 2.92 -31.05
C ASN A 895 3.57 2.83 -29.77
N ALA A 896 4.83 3.31 -29.80
CA ALA A 896 5.68 3.38 -28.61
C ALA A 896 5.10 4.32 -27.53
N GLY A 897 4.52 5.46 -27.92
CA GLY A 897 3.85 6.37 -26.99
C GLY A 897 2.59 5.79 -26.36
N ALA A 898 1.80 5.05 -27.13
CA ALA A 898 0.61 4.37 -26.65
C ALA A 898 0.92 3.24 -25.66
N ALA A 899 2.02 2.51 -25.88
CA ALA A 899 2.52 1.50 -24.95
C ALA A 899 2.98 2.12 -23.61
N VAL A 900 3.74 3.23 -23.66
CA VAL A 900 4.17 3.95 -22.44
C VAL A 900 2.97 4.50 -21.66
N ALA A 901 1.95 5.00 -22.36
CA ALA A 901 0.75 5.50 -21.72
C ALA A 901 -0.03 4.38 -21.02
N ALA A 902 -0.18 3.23 -21.67
CA ALA A 902 -0.91 2.14 -21.07
C ALA A 902 -0.13 1.37 -20.00
N GLU A 903 1.20 1.34 -20.09
CA GLU A 903 2.06 0.88 -18.99
C GLU A 903 1.80 1.74 -17.75
N LYS A 904 1.73 3.07 -17.90
CA LYS A 904 1.39 3.96 -16.79
C LYS A 904 -0.02 3.71 -16.24
N ILE A 905 -0.98 3.42 -17.10
CA ILE A 905 -2.36 3.11 -16.70
C ILE A 905 -2.42 1.77 -15.94
N ALA A 906 -1.75 0.74 -16.43
CA ALA A 906 -1.63 -0.54 -15.75
C ALA A 906 -0.91 -0.40 -14.41
N LEU A 907 0.16 0.40 -14.33
CA LEU A 907 0.85 0.70 -13.08
C LEU A 907 -0.07 1.41 -12.08
N LYS A 908 -0.85 2.40 -12.52
CA LYS A 908 -1.81 3.09 -11.65
C LYS A 908 -2.85 2.11 -11.10
N LEU A 909 -3.41 1.23 -11.94
CA LEU A 909 -4.37 0.22 -11.49
C LEU A 909 -3.74 -0.78 -10.52
N ALA A 910 -2.45 -1.12 -10.69
CA ALA A 910 -1.73 -1.97 -9.74
C ALA A 910 -1.54 -1.27 -8.39
N GLU A 911 -1.19 0.01 -8.38
CA GLU A 911 -1.08 0.83 -7.16
C GLU A 911 -2.44 0.90 -6.42
N ASP A 912 -3.53 1.11 -7.15
CA ASP A 912 -4.88 1.17 -6.58
C ASP A 912 -5.30 -0.21 -6.00
N LEU A 913 -5.04 -1.32 -6.69
CA LEU A 913 -5.27 -2.68 -6.16
C LEU A 913 -4.41 -3.00 -4.93
N ASP A 914 -3.19 -2.45 -4.86
CA ASP A 914 -2.29 -2.62 -3.73
C ASP A 914 -2.74 -1.82 -2.51
N SER A 915 -3.38 -0.67 -2.71
CA SER A 915 -3.98 0.14 -1.64
C SER A 915 -5.04 -0.63 -0.84
N LEU A 916 -5.77 -1.55 -1.50
CA LEU A 916 -6.84 -2.33 -0.88
C LEU A 916 -6.34 -3.47 0.03
N THR A 917 -5.06 -3.82 -0.01
CA THR A 917 -4.49 -4.93 0.77
C THR A 917 -4.66 -4.73 2.27
N ASP A 918 -4.36 -3.53 2.76
CA ASP A 918 -4.42 -3.21 4.19
C ASP A 918 -5.88 -3.15 4.70
N PRO A 919 -6.82 -2.48 4.01
CA PRO A 919 -8.25 -2.56 4.31
C PRO A 919 -8.79 -4.00 4.35
N ILE A 920 -8.44 -4.84 3.36
CA ILE A 920 -8.89 -6.23 3.32
C ILE A 920 -8.39 -7.02 4.53
N ARG A 921 -7.15 -6.76 4.99
CA ARG A 921 -6.59 -7.42 6.18
C ARG A 921 -7.35 -7.12 7.47
N LEU A 922 -7.94 -5.93 7.56
CA LEU A 922 -8.71 -5.49 8.73
C LEU A 922 -10.14 -6.06 8.76
N LEU A 923 -10.63 -6.61 7.64
CA LEU A 923 -11.99 -7.19 7.55
C LEU A 923 -12.22 -8.37 8.50
N ARG A 924 -11.19 -9.05 9.00
CA ARG A 924 -11.33 -10.16 9.97
C ARG A 924 -12.11 -9.77 11.23
N VAL A 925 -12.07 -8.48 11.58
CA VAL A 925 -12.67 -7.93 12.80
C VAL A 925 -14.06 -7.33 12.52
N GLU A 926 -14.49 -7.27 11.27
CA GLU A 926 -15.80 -6.71 10.89
C GLU A 926 -16.91 -7.77 10.91
N ILE A 927 -18.10 -7.36 11.39
CA ILE A 927 -19.33 -8.14 11.21
C ILE A 927 -19.82 -7.88 9.77
N SER A 928 -19.42 -8.72 8.82
CA SER A 928 -19.78 -8.58 7.41
C SER A 928 -21.28 -8.82 7.21
N THR A 929 -21.96 -7.91 6.50
CA THR A 929 -23.34 -8.11 6.04
C THR A 929 -23.41 -8.66 4.62
N THR A 930 -22.26 -8.88 3.98
CA THR A 930 -22.12 -9.41 2.61
C THR A 930 -21.60 -10.85 2.65
N PRO A 931 -21.89 -11.68 1.63
CA PRO A 931 -21.44 -13.07 1.58
C PRO A 931 -19.91 -13.23 1.40
N PHE A 932 -19.19 -12.13 1.16
CA PHE A 932 -17.75 -12.16 0.93
C PHE A 932 -16.94 -12.22 2.23
N ASP A 933 -16.02 -13.18 2.29
CA ASP A 933 -14.99 -13.28 3.33
C ASP A 933 -13.68 -12.58 2.94
N GLN A 934 -12.85 -12.31 3.94
CA GLN A 934 -11.51 -11.76 3.78
C GLN A 934 -10.65 -12.58 2.80
N ALA A 935 -10.65 -13.91 2.92
CA ALA A 935 -9.80 -14.78 2.10
C ALA A 935 -10.16 -14.66 0.60
N ILE A 936 -11.47 -14.64 0.32
CA ILE A 936 -12.02 -14.52 -1.04
C ILE A 936 -11.65 -13.15 -1.62
N LEU A 937 -11.85 -12.07 -0.86
CA LEU A 937 -11.50 -10.73 -1.35
C LEU A 937 -10.01 -10.53 -1.59
N LEU A 938 -9.13 -11.14 -0.76
CA LEU A 938 -7.69 -11.16 -1.01
C LEU A 938 -7.35 -11.93 -2.28
N SER A 939 -7.97 -13.11 -2.47
CA SER A 939 -7.78 -13.92 -3.66
C SER A 939 -8.26 -13.20 -4.93
N THR A 940 -9.46 -12.65 -4.93
CA THR A 940 -10.04 -11.83 -6.01
C THR A 940 -9.14 -10.64 -6.33
N ARG A 941 -8.62 -9.91 -5.32
CA ARG A 941 -7.66 -8.82 -5.53
C ARG A 941 -6.36 -9.31 -6.19
N ASN A 942 -5.82 -10.46 -5.76
CA ASN A 942 -4.61 -11.03 -6.34
C ASN A 942 -4.85 -11.45 -7.80
N LYS A 943 -6.01 -12.04 -8.11
CA LYS A 943 -6.42 -12.38 -9.48
C LYS A 943 -6.56 -11.13 -10.36
N CYS A 944 -7.21 -10.07 -9.87
CA CYS A 944 -7.25 -8.78 -10.57
C CYS A 944 -5.85 -8.22 -10.83
N HIS A 945 -4.91 -8.37 -9.89
CA HIS A 945 -3.52 -7.94 -10.05
C HIS A 945 -2.82 -8.74 -11.16
N THR A 946 -2.97 -10.06 -11.19
CA THR A 946 -2.44 -10.93 -12.25
C THR A 946 -3.03 -10.61 -13.62
N MET A 947 -4.35 -10.35 -13.71
CA MET A 947 -5.01 -9.92 -14.94
C MET A 947 -4.45 -8.58 -15.43
N ASN A 948 -4.29 -7.60 -14.54
CA ASN A 948 -3.72 -6.30 -14.87
C ASN A 948 -2.29 -6.41 -15.41
N GLN A 949 -1.45 -7.22 -14.77
CA GLN A 949 -0.08 -7.46 -15.23
C GLN A 949 -0.05 -8.10 -16.62
N SER A 950 -0.92 -9.09 -16.87
CA SER A 950 -1.00 -9.81 -18.14
C SER A 950 -1.47 -8.90 -19.28
N LEU A 951 -2.52 -8.10 -19.05
CA LEU A 951 -3.00 -7.10 -20.01
C LEU A 951 -1.96 -6.00 -20.27
N GLY A 952 -1.31 -5.50 -19.21
CA GLY A 952 -0.25 -4.49 -19.33
C GLY A 952 0.92 -4.97 -20.20
N LYS A 953 1.36 -6.22 -20.00
CA LYS A 953 2.41 -6.85 -20.83
C LYS A 953 1.98 -6.96 -22.29
N LEU A 954 0.78 -7.45 -22.56
CA LEU A 954 0.26 -7.58 -23.93
C LEU A 954 0.20 -6.23 -24.64
N LEU A 955 -0.11 -5.18 -23.91
CA LEU A 955 -0.18 -3.83 -24.47
C LEU A 955 1.21 -3.25 -24.75
N VAL A 956 2.20 -3.50 -23.90
CA VAL A 956 3.59 -3.14 -24.22
C VAL A 956 4.09 -3.92 -25.45
N LEU A 957 3.78 -5.21 -25.52
CA LEU A 957 4.16 -6.07 -26.65
C LEU A 957 3.48 -5.66 -27.96
N SER A 958 2.32 -5.00 -27.92
CA SER A 958 1.66 -4.49 -29.12
C SER A 958 2.47 -3.40 -29.83
N ALA A 959 3.43 -2.77 -29.16
CA ALA A 959 4.33 -1.78 -29.75
C ALA A 959 5.69 -2.36 -30.17
N SER A 960 6.16 -3.43 -29.53
CA SER A 960 7.49 -4.02 -29.82
C SER A 960 7.44 -5.16 -30.85
N LEU A 961 6.32 -5.89 -30.94
CA LEU A 961 6.22 -7.08 -31.76
C LEU A 961 6.07 -6.74 -33.25
N PRO A 962 6.75 -7.42 -34.19
CA PRO A 962 6.57 -7.21 -35.62
C PRO A 962 5.14 -7.51 -36.12
N ASN A 963 4.64 -6.74 -37.10
CA ASN A 963 3.26 -6.84 -37.61
C ASN A 963 2.82 -8.25 -38.03
N HIS A 964 3.72 -9.06 -38.64
CA HIS A 964 3.40 -10.42 -39.06
C HIS A 964 3.11 -11.36 -37.87
N LEU A 965 3.85 -11.22 -36.76
CA LEU A 965 3.60 -11.97 -35.52
C LEU A 965 2.37 -11.44 -34.77
N GLN A 966 2.09 -10.14 -34.87
CA GLN A 966 0.86 -9.57 -34.30
C GLN A 966 -0.39 -10.13 -35.00
N HIS A 967 -0.35 -10.19 -36.34
CA HIS A 967 -1.41 -10.79 -37.14
C HIS A 967 -1.58 -12.28 -36.81
N ARG A 968 -0.46 -13.02 -36.69
CA ARG A 968 -0.46 -14.41 -36.26
C ARG A 968 -1.07 -14.60 -34.85
N LEU A 969 -0.80 -13.71 -33.89
CA LEU A 969 -1.41 -13.79 -32.57
C LEU A 969 -2.92 -13.52 -32.62
N GLY A 970 -3.32 -12.51 -33.39
CA GLY A 970 -4.72 -12.12 -33.56
C GLY A 970 -5.58 -13.22 -34.16
N GLN A 971 -5.04 -13.94 -35.15
CA GLN A 971 -5.73 -15.03 -35.85
C GLN A 971 -5.62 -16.37 -35.14
N ASN A 972 -4.41 -16.78 -34.69
CA ASN A 972 -4.21 -18.14 -34.18
C ASN A 972 -4.73 -18.27 -32.75
N VAL A 973 -4.52 -17.27 -31.89
CA VAL A 973 -4.92 -17.35 -30.47
C VAL A 973 -6.33 -16.78 -30.25
N GLY A 974 -7.00 -16.32 -31.32
CA GLY A 974 -8.36 -15.78 -31.21
C GLY A 974 -8.45 -14.50 -30.38
N LEU A 975 -7.34 -13.76 -30.21
CA LEU A 975 -7.31 -12.53 -29.41
C LEU A 975 -8.24 -11.44 -29.96
N VAL A 976 -8.37 -11.36 -31.28
CA VAL A 976 -9.21 -10.37 -31.99
C VAL A 976 -10.50 -11.01 -32.54
N ALA A 977 -10.71 -12.31 -32.31
CA ALA A 977 -11.89 -13.01 -32.81
C ALA A 977 -13.18 -12.47 -32.14
N PRO A 978 -14.21 -12.08 -32.91
CA PRO A 978 -15.42 -11.46 -32.34
C PRO A 978 -16.12 -12.30 -31.26
N ARG A 979 -16.08 -13.63 -31.38
CA ARG A 979 -16.67 -14.57 -30.40
C ARG A 979 -15.89 -14.56 -29.09
N SER A 980 -14.58 -14.75 -29.16
CA SER A 980 -13.65 -14.70 -28.01
C SER A 980 -13.77 -13.36 -27.27
N VAL A 981 -13.70 -12.24 -28.00
CA VAL A 981 -13.87 -10.89 -27.44
C VAL A 981 -15.21 -10.71 -26.72
N SER A 982 -16.32 -11.14 -27.35
CA SER A 982 -17.65 -11.07 -26.77
C SER A 982 -17.77 -11.91 -25.50
N ASN A 983 -17.21 -13.12 -25.48
CA ASN A 983 -17.24 -14.01 -24.33
C ASN A 983 -16.47 -13.42 -23.14
N VAL A 984 -15.24 -12.95 -23.36
CA VAL A 984 -14.42 -12.33 -22.31
C VAL A 984 -15.10 -11.09 -21.74
N MET A 985 -15.55 -10.15 -22.59
CA MET A 985 -16.22 -8.93 -22.14
C MET A 985 -17.51 -9.20 -21.37
N SER A 986 -18.28 -10.21 -21.79
CA SER A 986 -19.52 -10.60 -21.12
C SER A 986 -19.24 -11.20 -19.75
N VAL A 987 -18.26 -12.12 -19.66
CA VAL A 987 -17.86 -12.73 -18.37
C VAL A 987 -17.36 -11.66 -17.41
N LEU A 988 -16.49 -10.76 -17.84
CA LEU A 988 -15.99 -9.67 -16.98
C LEU A 988 -17.13 -8.75 -16.50
N SER A 989 -18.11 -8.44 -17.36
CA SER A 989 -19.26 -7.61 -17.00
C SER A 989 -20.19 -8.30 -15.98
N ILE A 990 -20.35 -9.62 -16.10
CA ILE A 990 -21.15 -10.42 -15.16
C ILE A 990 -20.42 -10.54 -13.81
N VAL A 991 -19.11 -10.78 -13.83
CA VAL A 991 -18.25 -10.78 -12.63
C VAL A 991 -18.28 -9.42 -11.94
N GLU A 992 -18.17 -8.33 -12.70
CA GLU A 992 -18.31 -6.95 -12.21
C GLU A 992 -19.63 -6.74 -11.47
N SER A 993 -20.75 -7.17 -12.08
CA SER A 993 -22.07 -7.05 -11.47
C SER A 993 -22.17 -7.87 -10.18
N SER A 994 -21.69 -9.11 -10.20
CA SER A 994 -21.75 -10.04 -9.06
C SER A 994 -20.92 -9.54 -7.88
N LEU A 995 -19.74 -8.97 -8.13
CA LEU A 995 -18.92 -8.32 -7.08
C LEU A 995 -19.58 -7.06 -6.49
N ARG A 996 -20.32 -6.31 -7.32
CA ARG A 996 -21.01 -5.09 -6.89
C ARG A 996 -22.27 -5.38 -6.06
N THR A 997 -23.07 -6.36 -6.47
CA THR A 997 -24.36 -6.67 -5.83
C THR A 997 -24.24 -7.78 -4.78
N GLY A 998 -23.30 -8.69 -4.93
CA GLY A 998 -23.21 -9.93 -4.13
C GLY A 998 -24.18 -11.02 -4.62
N ASP A 999 -24.73 -10.89 -5.83
CA ASP A 999 -25.66 -11.88 -6.39
C ASP A 999 -24.91 -13.09 -6.98
N PRO A 1000 -25.50 -14.30 -6.93
CA PRO A 1000 -24.88 -15.51 -7.49
C PRO A 1000 -24.74 -15.46 -9.01
N LEU A 1001 -23.67 -16.09 -9.51
CA LEU A 1001 -23.35 -16.18 -10.94
C LEU A 1001 -24.26 -17.20 -11.65
N PRO A 1002 -24.63 -16.99 -12.93
CA PRO A 1002 -25.34 -18.00 -13.70
C PRO A 1002 -24.54 -19.32 -13.82
N GLU A 1003 -25.22 -20.47 -13.76
CA GLU A 1003 -24.60 -21.79 -13.92
C GLU A 1003 -23.90 -21.90 -15.28
N ARG A 1004 -24.58 -21.51 -16.37
CA ARG A 1004 -24.03 -21.55 -17.73
C ARG A 1004 -23.43 -20.20 -18.12
N LEU A 1005 -22.09 -20.14 -18.08
CA LEU A 1005 -21.28 -19.06 -18.64
C LEU A 1005 -20.40 -19.62 -19.76
N PRO A 1006 -19.90 -18.80 -20.70
CA PRO A 1006 -18.95 -19.23 -21.72
C PRO A 1006 -17.54 -19.41 -21.11
N VAL A 1007 -17.45 -20.23 -20.06
CA VAL A 1007 -16.26 -20.55 -19.27
C VAL A 1007 -16.20 -22.09 -19.21
N PRO A 1008 -15.03 -22.72 -19.40
CA PRO A 1008 -13.69 -22.13 -19.43
C PRO A 1008 -13.36 -21.39 -20.74
N LEU A 1009 -12.84 -20.18 -20.63
CA LEU A 1009 -12.38 -19.36 -21.74
C LEU A 1009 -11.10 -19.94 -22.37
N VAL A 1010 -10.22 -20.54 -21.56
CA VAL A 1010 -9.01 -21.22 -22.05
C VAL A 1010 -9.37 -22.39 -22.97
N GLU A 1011 -10.35 -23.20 -22.55
CA GLU A 1011 -10.84 -24.34 -23.32
C GLU A 1011 -11.46 -23.87 -24.64
N SER A 1012 -12.32 -22.84 -24.58
CA SER A 1012 -12.94 -22.25 -25.78
C SER A 1012 -11.90 -21.73 -26.76
N CYS A 1013 -10.86 -21.04 -26.27
CA CYS A 1013 -9.73 -20.55 -27.07
C CYS A 1013 -8.95 -21.70 -27.73
N PHE A 1014 -8.74 -22.80 -27.00
CA PHE A 1014 -8.02 -23.96 -27.53
C PHE A 1014 -8.83 -24.71 -28.60
N VAL A 1015 -10.13 -24.90 -28.36
CA VAL A 1015 -11.02 -25.55 -29.33
C VAL A 1015 -11.07 -24.73 -30.63
N GLU A 1016 -11.14 -23.41 -30.53
CA GLU A 1016 -11.09 -22.52 -31.70
C GLU A 1016 -9.74 -22.62 -32.44
N TRP A 1017 -8.62 -22.64 -31.71
CA TRP A 1017 -7.30 -22.85 -32.31
C TRP A 1017 -7.18 -24.21 -33.03
N PHE A 1018 -7.60 -25.30 -32.38
CA PHE A 1018 -7.53 -26.67 -32.90
C PHE A 1018 -8.42 -26.87 -34.14
N GLN A 1019 -9.60 -26.25 -34.16
CA GLN A 1019 -10.51 -26.31 -35.31
C GLN A 1019 -9.97 -25.54 -36.53
N HIS A 1020 -9.23 -24.45 -36.31
CA HIS A 1020 -8.69 -23.62 -37.38
C HIS A 1020 -7.30 -24.07 -37.88
N HIS A 1021 -6.54 -24.83 -37.09
CA HIS A 1021 -5.17 -25.21 -37.43
C HIS A 1021 -4.90 -26.70 -37.15
N GLU A 1022 -4.70 -27.49 -38.23
CA GLU A 1022 -4.29 -28.91 -38.15
C GLU A 1022 -2.82 -29.08 -37.71
N ARG A 1023 -1.97 -28.05 -37.85
CA ARG A 1023 -0.54 -28.06 -37.47
C ARG A 1023 -0.09 -26.70 -36.94
N ALA A 1024 0.75 -26.70 -35.90
CA ALA A 1024 1.46 -25.51 -35.46
C ALA A 1024 2.62 -25.20 -36.43
N GLU A 1025 2.57 -24.05 -37.13
CA GLU A 1025 3.66 -23.58 -37.99
C GLU A 1025 4.86 -23.09 -37.15
N LEU A 1026 5.66 -24.03 -36.65
CA LEU A 1026 6.91 -23.79 -35.95
C LEU A 1026 8.09 -24.24 -36.82
N SER A 1027 9.06 -23.35 -37.03
CA SER A 1027 10.33 -23.67 -37.68
C SER A 1027 11.51 -23.31 -36.78
N VAL A 1028 12.65 -23.98 -36.97
CA VAL A 1028 13.89 -23.73 -36.23
C VAL A 1028 14.38 -22.28 -36.40
N GLU A 1029 14.20 -21.70 -37.59
CA GLU A 1029 14.53 -20.29 -37.86
C GLU A 1029 13.66 -19.32 -37.04
N LEU A 1030 12.39 -19.67 -36.82
CA LEU A 1030 11.48 -18.86 -36.03
C LEU A 1030 11.85 -18.91 -34.55
N VAL A 1031 12.16 -20.11 -34.03
CA VAL A 1031 12.62 -20.34 -32.65
C VAL A 1031 13.87 -19.53 -32.32
N ARG A 1032 14.80 -19.38 -33.27
CA ARG A 1032 16.03 -18.58 -33.09
C ARG A 1032 15.82 -17.07 -33.12
N SER A 1033 14.63 -16.59 -33.50
CA SER A 1033 14.37 -15.15 -33.61
C SER A 1033 13.97 -14.52 -32.27
N GLU A 1034 14.53 -13.35 -31.96
CA GLU A 1034 14.17 -12.57 -30.75
C GLU A 1034 12.67 -12.23 -30.74
N ALA A 1035 12.12 -11.90 -31.91
CA ALA A 1035 10.72 -11.56 -32.07
C ALA A 1035 9.77 -12.72 -31.73
N TYR A 1036 10.20 -13.97 -31.96
CA TYR A 1036 9.38 -15.14 -31.61
C TYR A 1036 9.35 -15.42 -30.11
N ARG A 1037 10.44 -15.17 -29.37
CA ARG A 1037 10.41 -15.25 -27.89
C ARG A 1037 9.42 -14.25 -27.29
N GLN A 1038 9.42 -13.01 -27.81
CA GLN A 1038 8.42 -12.00 -27.42
C GLN A 1038 6.99 -12.42 -27.79
N TYR A 1039 6.80 -13.11 -28.92
CA TYR A 1039 5.52 -13.72 -29.29
C TYR A 1039 5.10 -14.81 -28.29
N CYS A 1040 6.00 -15.70 -27.87
CA CYS A 1040 5.72 -16.71 -26.84
C CYS A 1040 5.33 -16.08 -25.50
N VAL A 1041 5.98 -14.98 -25.11
CA VAL A 1041 5.58 -14.20 -23.93
C VAL A 1041 4.17 -13.61 -24.09
N ALA A 1042 3.80 -13.15 -25.28
CA ALA A 1042 2.46 -12.65 -25.57
C ALA A 1042 1.40 -13.77 -25.44
N VAL A 1043 1.64 -14.93 -26.08
CA VAL A 1043 0.73 -16.09 -25.99
C VAL A 1043 0.56 -16.52 -24.53
N SER A 1044 1.66 -16.69 -23.79
CA SER A 1044 1.63 -17.05 -22.36
C SER A 1044 0.88 -16.03 -21.51
N SER A 1045 1.09 -14.72 -21.76
CA SER A 1045 0.38 -13.66 -21.02
C SER A 1045 -1.12 -13.65 -21.31
N TYR A 1046 -1.54 -13.92 -22.55
CA TYR A 1046 -2.97 -13.99 -22.87
C TYR A 1046 -3.65 -15.24 -22.28
N LEU A 1047 -3.01 -16.41 -22.36
CA LEU A 1047 -3.52 -17.62 -21.73
C LEU A 1047 -3.60 -17.48 -20.20
N SER A 1048 -2.59 -16.86 -19.58
CA SER A 1048 -2.60 -16.55 -18.15
C SER A 1048 -3.75 -15.61 -17.77
N PHE A 1049 -4.04 -14.60 -18.60
CA PHE A 1049 -5.19 -13.72 -18.41
C PHE A 1049 -6.52 -14.50 -18.46
N LEU A 1050 -6.73 -15.34 -19.48
CA LEU A 1050 -7.95 -16.16 -19.60
C LEU A 1050 -8.09 -17.16 -18.44
N ALA A 1051 -7.02 -17.85 -18.07
CA ALA A 1051 -7.00 -18.79 -16.95
C ALA A 1051 -7.36 -18.09 -15.63
N THR A 1052 -6.82 -16.89 -15.40
CA THR A 1052 -7.13 -16.11 -14.20
C THR A 1052 -8.61 -15.69 -14.15
N VAL A 1053 -9.23 -15.40 -15.29
CA VAL A 1053 -10.67 -15.11 -15.37
C VAL A 1053 -11.49 -16.37 -15.06
N ASP A 1054 -11.11 -17.52 -15.60
CA ASP A 1054 -11.77 -18.80 -15.32
C ASP A 1054 -11.69 -19.15 -13.83
N ASP A 1055 -10.51 -19.00 -13.22
CA ASP A 1055 -10.28 -19.20 -11.79
C ASP A 1055 -11.08 -18.22 -10.92
N LEU A 1056 -11.24 -16.98 -11.39
CA LEU A 1056 -12.03 -15.96 -10.69
C LEU A 1056 -13.52 -16.33 -10.69
N VAL A 1057 -14.05 -16.78 -11.83
CA VAL A 1057 -15.43 -17.26 -11.95
C VAL A 1057 -15.65 -18.49 -11.07
N GLY A 1058 -14.72 -19.46 -11.08
CA GLY A 1058 -14.80 -20.65 -10.24
C GLY A 1058 -14.86 -20.33 -8.74
N GLU A 1059 -14.00 -19.41 -8.26
CA GLU A 1059 -14.01 -18.99 -6.86
C GLU A 1059 -15.28 -18.21 -6.48
N LEU A 1060 -15.77 -17.35 -7.39
CA LEU A 1060 -17.00 -16.61 -7.13
C LEU A 1060 -18.24 -17.52 -7.14
N LYS A 1061 -18.30 -18.52 -8.01
CA LYS A 1061 -19.36 -19.55 -7.98
C LYS A 1061 -19.33 -20.36 -6.69
N GLY A 1062 -18.14 -20.75 -6.23
CA GLY A 1062 -17.97 -21.47 -4.96
C GLY A 1062 -18.41 -20.67 -3.72
N THR A 1063 -18.45 -19.33 -3.81
CA THR A 1063 -18.70 -18.45 -2.66
C THR A 1063 -20.09 -17.83 -2.67
N LEU A 1064 -20.59 -17.40 -3.83
CA LEU A 1064 -21.92 -16.82 -4.00
C LEU A 1064 -22.99 -17.86 -4.35
N GLY A 1065 -22.58 -19.04 -4.82
CA GLY A 1065 -23.45 -20.05 -5.40
C GLY A 1065 -23.75 -19.79 -6.88
N GLU A 1066 -24.63 -20.62 -7.44
CA GLU A 1066 -25.05 -20.56 -8.85
C GLU A 1066 -26.54 -20.21 -8.97
N THR A 1067 -26.88 -19.41 -9.99
CA THR A 1067 -28.26 -19.08 -10.37
C THR A 1067 -28.61 -19.64 -11.74
N HIS A 1068 -29.90 -19.72 -12.06
CA HIS A 1068 -30.40 -20.21 -13.35
C HIS A 1068 -29.96 -21.63 -13.69
N VAL A 1069 -30.07 -22.55 -12.71
CA VAL A 1069 -29.70 -23.95 -12.86
C VAL A 1069 -30.54 -24.63 -13.94
N VAL A 1070 -29.91 -25.21 -14.94
CA VAL A 1070 -30.57 -25.87 -16.07
C VAL A 1070 -30.72 -27.36 -15.78
N HIS A 1071 -31.86 -27.73 -15.21
CA HIS A 1071 -32.22 -29.14 -15.03
C HIS A 1071 -32.47 -29.81 -16.39
N GLN A 1072 -31.77 -30.91 -16.65
CA GLN A 1072 -32.20 -31.87 -17.67
C GLN A 1072 -33.38 -32.64 -17.09
N TRP A 1073 -34.59 -32.23 -17.46
CA TRP A 1073 -35.78 -33.02 -17.17
C TRP A 1073 -35.72 -34.25 -18.08
N GLU A 1074 -35.49 -35.43 -17.51
CA GLU A 1074 -35.74 -36.70 -18.20
C GLU A 1074 -37.25 -36.74 -18.50
N VAL A 1075 -37.60 -36.73 -19.79
CA VAL A 1075 -38.96 -36.91 -20.29
C VAL A 1075 -39.11 -38.32 -20.82
#